data_AF-A0A6J2YYR7-F1
#
_entry.id   AF-A0A6J2YYR7-F1
#
_cell.length_a   1.000
_cell.length_b   1.000
_cell.length_c   1.000
_cell.angle_alpha   90.00
_cell.angle_beta   90.00
_cell.angle_gamma   90.00
#
_symmetry.space_group_name_H-M   'P 1'
#
loop_
_entity.id
_entity.type
_entity.pdbx_description
1 polymer ?
#
loop_
_entity_poly.entity_id
_entity_poly.type
_entity_poly.pdbx_seq_one_letter_code
_entity_poly.pdbx_strand_id
1 'polypeptide(L)'
;MACVDLNSAVCDAFSVPHDTKFNFTLKKCINDVETLVLDITNNDKTQNQYLAVPGADILEENFNHKVENNLVIHPIFTFRHTDNKNYTVFDMEKLKSHVAVEKNNYEHLNIILKSLAEYQAHALSTQSKPLKKVTVDLEELFARITLLLEKFKDIDRSELDGIKTRLQACLNKFLDSDLVVRSVGCPSGKNVFLDLRKRQAVFLNKSKECLVPPVYDALLYILAFTDENFRQLIFFKLLGIYFDSLVSSLEQLTNISSSKITQAYRATTVRILLPIVKFQIATTSDLAEELASNILRFLKYSFINQEDIYEILENRLNSKAYELIDYEMINLNKKTGHLGQYFDLKIKFAIDGDITDLTLFAKVLVPLTEFLSEAVEEVGENEDFFYTTLIPLYREHGLERLLSFAPRCYLSRPKWMLVLDNTNDQGFETIQLNKNLNNDGLRAILSNLAKFVAATLIVEENLSRAEGKPVRIDDLYPEQFIERMFIDDKDNKFAKLISNTKVALLYLIELIPEVTDTFNLSQEEIRRTVDEMFQIMYTKILKSPKFRNAIIHGDMHLGNMMFQHNKEGLITESILVDFQGMRYIPPAFEVLHFINANSTRNTRLKYKDQLIEEYYENVARYLAEFGHDPEEVFPRESFSESLKYLRSAGLIMELFYGYLMKMDPEKREEVFLDQEKFTYYCIENIKALIDYVWEDDNYRTNMQDIVQDILEYITDQNQ
;
A
#
# COMPACT_ATOMS: atom_id res chain seq x y z
N MET A 1 22.82 41.58 31.20
CA MET A 1 22.12 41.92 29.93
C MET A 1 20.69 42.24 30.29
N ALA A 2 20.14 43.35 29.80
CA ALA A 2 18.77 43.76 30.13
C ALA A 2 17.75 42.83 29.43
N CYS A 3 16.66 42.47 30.09
CA CYS A 3 15.51 41.76 29.50
C CYS A 3 14.28 42.65 29.69
N VAL A 4 13.33 42.63 28.74
CA VAL A 4 12.24 43.62 28.73
C VAL A 4 11.19 43.34 29.84
N ASP A 5 10.98 42.07 30.25
CA ASP A 5 9.91 41.70 31.19
C ASP A 5 10.26 40.60 32.21
N LEU A 6 11.55 40.28 32.41
CA LEU A 6 11.97 39.08 33.16
C LEU A 6 11.55 39.08 34.63
N ASN A 7 11.60 40.23 35.33
CA ASN A 7 11.22 40.29 36.74
C ASN A 7 9.71 40.08 36.95
N SER A 8 8.87 40.62 36.05
CA SER A 8 7.42 40.43 36.13
C SER A 8 7.06 38.97 35.90
N ALA A 9 7.58 38.36 34.82
CA ALA A 9 7.30 36.97 34.48
C ALA A 9 7.70 36.00 35.61
N VAL A 10 8.81 36.28 36.30
CA VAL A 10 9.28 35.49 37.44
C VAL A 10 8.39 35.69 38.67
N CYS A 11 7.94 36.92 38.95
CA CYS A 11 7.02 37.19 40.04
C CYS A 11 5.67 36.47 39.83
N ASP A 12 5.14 36.52 38.62
CA ASP A 12 3.92 35.82 38.22
C ASP A 12 4.07 34.30 38.41
N ALA A 13 5.16 33.73 37.87
CA ALA A 13 5.43 32.30 37.91
C ALA A 13 5.62 31.75 39.34
N PHE A 14 6.23 32.52 40.24
CA PHE A 14 6.44 32.13 41.63
C PHE A 14 5.35 32.61 42.59
N SER A 15 4.31 33.27 42.06
CA SER A 15 3.21 33.84 42.86
C SER A 15 3.72 34.75 43.99
N VAL A 16 4.72 35.60 43.69
CA VAL A 16 5.28 36.58 44.61
C VAL A 16 4.94 38.01 44.16
N PRO A 17 4.93 39.00 45.09
CA PRO A 17 4.64 40.39 44.73
C PRO A 17 5.55 40.95 43.63
N HIS A 18 5.02 41.73 42.69
CA HIS A 18 5.77 42.30 41.55
C HIS A 18 6.92 43.25 41.97
N ASP A 19 6.90 43.78 43.19
CA ASP A 19 7.97 44.59 43.78
C ASP A 19 9.13 43.75 44.35
N THR A 20 8.99 42.42 44.40
CA THR A 20 10.08 41.49 44.73
C THR A 20 11.19 41.62 43.69
N LYS A 21 12.42 41.92 44.15
CA LYS A 21 13.59 42.06 43.29
C LYS A 21 14.39 40.77 43.24
N PHE A 22 14.60 40.27 42.03
CA PHE A 22 15.49 39.16 41.77
C PHE A 22 16.74 39.65 41.02
N ASN A 23 17.87 39.00 41.27
CA ASN A 23 19.09 39.16 40.48
C ASN A 23 19.16 38.02 39.47
N PHE A 24 19.35 38.40 38.20
CA PHE A 24 19.37 37.47 37.06
C PHE A 24 20.74 37.43 36.40
N THR A 25 21.26 36.23 36.15
CA THR A 25 22.39 36.04 35.25
C THR A 25 22.00 35.12 34.11
N LEU A 26 22.21 35.56 32.88
CA LEU A 26 22.05 34.74 31.68
C LEU A 26 23.42 34.37 31.11
N LYS A 27 23.64 33.09 30.88
CA LYS A 27 24.88 32.56 30.29
C LYS A 27 24.52 31.68 29.10
N LYS A 28 25.34 31.70 28.04
CA LYS A 28 25.20 30.71 26.96
C LYS A 28 25.55 29.33 27.46
N CYS A 29 24.82 28.32 27.01
CA CYS A 29 25.21 26.94 27.25
C CYS A 29 26.53 26.64 26.52
N ILE A 30 27.44 25.90 27.16
CA ILE A 30 28.81 25.67 26.64
C ILE A 30 28.79 24.92 25.29
N ASN A 31 27.74 24.14 25.04
CA ASN A 31 27.62 23.24 23.88
C ASN A 31 26.45 23.58 22.93
N ASP A 32 25.67 24.64 23.20
CA ASP A 32 24.57 25.10 22.33
C ASP A 32 24.42 26.61 22.44
N VAL A 33 24.69 27.29 21.32
CA VAL A 33 24.85 28.75 21.26
C VAL A 33 23.51 29.49 21.39
N GLU A 34 22.40 28.78 21.22
CA GLU A 34 21.06 29.36 21.25
C GLU A 34 20.30 29.09 22.55
N THR A 35 20.71 28.11 23.36
CA THR A 35 20.14 27.88 24.69
C THR A 35 20.90 28.64 25.77
N LEU A 36 20.16 29.12 26.75
CA LEU A 36 20.67 29.99 27.80
C LEU A 36 20.42 29.34 29.16
N VAL A 37 21.40 29.47 30.05
CA VAL A 37 21.26 29.16 31.48
C VAL A 37 20.87 30.44 32.19
N LEU A 38 19.70 30.43 32.83
CA LEU A 38 19.17 31.51 33.65
C LEU A 38 19.38 31.17 35.13
N ASP A 39 20.28 31.91 35.79
CA ASP A 39 20.44 31.90 37.23
C ASP A 39 19.51 32.96 37.84
N ILE A 40 18.60 32.54 38.73
CA ILE A 40 17.76 33.45 39.52
C ILE A 40 18.22 33.39 40.98
N THR A 41 18.51 34.55 41.57
CA THR A 41 18.89 34.68 42.99
C THR A 41 18.03 35.72 43.69
N ASN A 42 17.60 35.40 44.92
CA ASN A 42 16.87 36.30 45.81
C ASN A 42 17.68 36.48 47.10
N ASN A 43 18.13 37.71 47.37
CA ASN A 43 18.77 38.19 48.61
C ASN A 43 19.46 37.09 49.46
N ASP A 44 20.49 36.48 48.86
CA ASP A 44 21.53 35.63 49.47
C ASP A 44 21.19 34.22 50.01
N LYS A 45 20.10 33.54 49.58
CA LYS A 45 19.86 32.16 50.08
C LYS A 45 19.52 31.03 49.09
N THR A 46 19.10 31.31 47.86
CA THR A 46 18.82 30.22 46.89
C THR A 46 19.13 30.66 45.47
N GLN A 47 20.08 29.95 44.84
CA GLN A 47 20.35 30.03 43.40
C GLN A 47 19.59 28.89 42.73
N ASN A 48 18.53 29.21 42.01
CA ASN A 48 17.85 28.24 41.16
C ASN A 48 18.34 28.43 39.74
N GLN A 49 18.78 27.34 39.11
CA GLN A 49 19.20 27.34 37.71
C GLN A 49 18.07 26.87 36.83
N TYR A 50 17.82 27.61 35.76
CA TYR A 50 16.78 27.29 34.78
C TYR A 50 17.38 27.24 33.39
N LEU A 51 16.78 26.41 32.54
CA LEU A 51 17.11 26.35 31.13
C LEU A 51 16.14 27.25 30.36
N ALA A 52 16.65 28.27 29.68
CA ALA A 52 15.91 29.12 28.78
C ALA A 52 16.18 28.70 27.33
N VAL A 53 15.15 28.20 26.66
CA VAL A 53 15.22 27.70 25.29
C VAL A 53 14.47 28.65 24.37
N PRO A 54 15.03 29.05 23.21
CA PRO A 54 14.36 29.95 22.29
C PRO A 54 13.09 29.30 21.73
N GLY A 55 12.00 30.07 21.69
CA GLY A 55 10.68 29.67 21.21
C GLY A 55 9.55 29.89 22.20
N ALA A 56 8.33 29.87 21.65
CA ALA A 56 6.99 30.10 22.21
C ALA A 56 6.62 31.54 22.65
N ASP A 57 5.51 32.05 22.08
CA ASP A 57 4.91 33.36 22.35
C ASP A 57 3.76 33.32 23.37
N ILE A 58 3.20 32.14 23.71
CA ILE A 58 1.93 32.07 24.48
C ILE A 58 1.88 30.82 25.37
N LEU A 59 1.88 31.02 26.69
CA LEU A 59 1.33 30.06 27.66
C LEU A 59 -0.19 30.28 27.70
N GLU A 60 -1.01 29.30 27.31
CA GLU A 60 -2.44 29.40 27.57
C GLU A 60 -2.70 29.24 29.08
N GLU A 61 -3.52 30.14 29.63
CA GLU A 61 -4.04 30.06 31.00
C GLU A 61 -4.89 28.79 31.15
N ASN A 62 -4.28 27.65 31.48
CA ASN A 62 -4.83 26.50 32.21
C ASN A 62 -4.03 25.21 31.91
N PHE A 63 -2.81 25.08 32.45
CA PHE A 63 -2.12 23.79 32.59
C PHE A 63 -2.73 22.91 33.71
N ASN A 64 -4.05 22.92 33.87
CA ASN A 64 -4.77 22.17 34.91
C ASN A 64 -4.95 20.68 34.57
N HIS A 65 -4.51 20.25 33.38
CA HIS A 65 -4.45 18.84 32.99
C HIS A 65 -3.00 18.38 32.83
N LYS A 66 -2.28 18.30 33.95
CA LYS A 66 -1.01 17.58 34.01
C LYS A 66 -1.31 16.10 33.75
N VAL A 67 -0.95 15.60 32.58
CA VAL A 67 -0.67 14.17 32.46
C VAL A 67 0.55 13.96 33.33
N GLU A 68 0.40 13.36 34.50
CA GLU A 68 1.53 13.03 35.37
C GLU A 68 2.39 11.97 34.69
N ASN A 69 3.29 12.41 33.82
CA ASN A 69 4.31 11.57 33.23
C ASN A 69 5.65 12.30 33.25
N ASN A 70 6.67 11.64 33.81
CA ASN A 70 8.01 12.18 33.99
C ASN A 70 8.76 12.43 32.68
N LEU A 71 8.19 12.04 31.54
CA LEU A 71 8.76 12.21 30.20
C LEU A 71 8.59 13.62 29.61
N VAL A 72 7.68 14.45 30.14
CA VAL A 72 7.45 15.81 29.64
C VAL A 72 7.68 16.84 30.74
N ILE A 73 8.56 17.80 30.47
CA ILE A 73 8.77 18.96 31.35
C ILE A 73 7.95 20.13 30.79
N HIS A 74 7.00 20.58 31.61
CA HIS A 74 6.20 21.76 31.30
C HIS A 74 6.99 23.06 31.56
N PRO A 75 6.74 24.11 30.77
CA PRO A 75 7.37 25.40 30.95
C PRO A 75 6.94 26.04 32.27
N ILE A 76 7.85 26.81 32.87
CA ILE A 76 7.56 27.58 34.09
C ILE A 76 7.02 28.95 33.71
N PHE A 77 7.72 29.66 32.82
CA PHE A 77 7.32 30.96 32.29
C PHE A 77 8.04 31.26 30.96
N THR A 78 7.64 32.33 30.29
CA THR A 78 8.27 32.86 29.07
C THR A 78 8.76 34.28 29.28
N PHE A 79 9.81 34.69 28.57
CA PHE A 79 10.25 36.09 28.56
C PHE A 79 10.78 36.50 27.18
N ARG A 80 10.69 37.81 26.89
CA ARG A 80 11.27 38.40 25.69
C ARG A 80 12.67 38.95 25.97
N HIS A 81 13.65 38.50 25.20
CA HIS A 81 15.03 38.93 25.28
C HIS A 81 15.29 40.16 24.40
N THR A 82 16.39 40.89 24.63
CA THR A 82 16.72 42.15 23.91
C THR A 82 16.96 42.00 22.41
N ASP A 83 17.18 40.77 21.94
CA ASP A 83 17.26 40.44 20.51
C ASP A 83 15.88 40.23 19.86
N ASN A 84 14.80 40.60 20.57
CA ASN A 84 13.40 40.37 20.19
C ASN A 84 13.00 38.89 20.06
N LYS A 85 13.83 37.95 20.53
CA LYS A 85 13.45 36.53 20.60
C LYS A 85 12.74 36.24 21.93
N ASN A 86 11.72 35.38 21.88
CA ASN A 86 11.09 34.83 23.07
C ASN A 86 11.83 33.57 23.52
N TYR A 87 11.94 33.42 24.82
CA TYR A 87 12.52 32.25 25.47
C TYR A 87 11.51 31.65 26.43
N THR A 88 11.41 30.32 26.40
CA THR A 88 10.64 29.53 27.35
C THR A 88 11.58 28.93 28.39
N VAL A 89 11.20 29.03 29.67
CA VAL A 89 12.04 28.67 30.80
C VAL A 89 11.56 27.36 31.43
N PHE A 90 12.51 26.45 31.68
CA PHE A 90 12.31 25.12 32.25
C PHE A 90 13.18 24.89 33.48
N ASP A 91 12.72 24.02 34.37
CA ASP A 91 13.45 23.62 35.58
C ASP A 91 14.68 22.78 35.20
N MET A 92 15.88 23.29 35.48
CA MET A 92 17.12 22.57 35.17
C MET A 92 17.38 21.42 36.15
N GLU A 93 16.77 21.41 37.35
CA GLU A 93 16.97 20.30 38.30
C GLU A 93 16.50 18.96 37.70
N LYS A 94 15.44 19.01 36.90
CA LYS A 94 14.91 17.85 36.18
C LYS A 94 15.82 17.37 35.04
N LEU A 95 16.80 18.18 34.64
CA LEU A 95 17.72 17.92 33.53
C LEU A 95 19.16 17.62 33.99
N LYS A 96 19.47 17.63 35.29
CA LYS A 96 20.84 17.47 35.82
C LYS A 96 21.58 16.21 35.35
N SER A 97 20.87 15.10 35.10
CA SER A 97 21.43 13.85 34.59
C SER A 97 21.36 13.69 33.07
N HIS A 98 20.84 14.69 32.35
CA HIS A 98 20.52 14.59 30.94
C HIS A 98 21.57 15.25 30.04
N VAL A 99 21.76 14.70 28.85
CA VAL A 99 22.66 15.22 27.81
C VAL A 99 21.88 15.70 26.59
N ALA A 100 22.49 16.58 25.80
CA ALA A 100 21.95 16.98 24.51
C ALA A 100 22.00 15.81 23.51
N VAL A 101 21.06 15.80 22.58
CA VAL A 101 21.02 14.80 21.51
C VAL A 101 22.14 15.08 20.50
N GLU A 102 22.75 14.00 20.01
CA GLU A 102 23.81 14.07 18.99
C GLU A 102 23.20 13.73 17.64
N LYS A 103 23.51 14.53 16.61
CA LYS A 103 23.07 14.27 15.23
C LYS A 103 23.70 12.97 14.73
N ASN A 104 22.95 12.18 13.96
CA ASN A 104 23.37 10.88 13.40
C ASN A 104 23.80 9.85 14.45
N ASN A 105 23.25 9.92 15.68
CA ASN A 105 23.52 8.94 16.72
C ASN A 105 22.33 7.98 16.86
N TYR A 106 22.53 6.74 16.39
CA TYR A 106 21.50 5.69 16.39
C TYR A 106 20.97 5.40 17.80
N GLU A 107 21.85 5.35 18.78
CA GLU A 107 21.49 5.01 20.16
C GLU A 107 20.68 6.12 20.81
N HIS A 108 21.01 7.38 20.53
CA HIS A 108 20.24 8.53 20.99
C HIS A 108 18.83 8.53 20.38
N LEU A 109 18.71 8.35 19.06
CA LEU A 109 17.43 8.26 18.37
C LEU A 109 16.57 7.08 18.86
N ASN A 110 17.19 5.93 19.11
CA ASN A 110 16.51 4.78 19.69
C ASN A 110 15.87 5.12 21.05
N ILE A 111 16.59 5.80 21.94
CA ILE A 111 16.05 6.26 23.23
C ILE A 111 14.90 7.25 23.03
N ILE A 112 15.05 8.24 22.13
CA ILE A 112 14.02 9.24 21.84
C ILE A 112 12.73 8.58 21.38
N LEU A 113 12.82 7.70 20.38
CA LEU A 113 11.65 7.09 19.75
C LEU A 113 10.91 6.14 20.70
N LYS A 114 11.64 5.42 21.57
CA LYS A 114 11.03 4.59 22.62
C LYS A 114 10.29 5.43 23.66
N SER A 115 10.93 6.44 24.22
CA SER A 115 10.29 7.33 25.21
C SER A 115 9.13 8.12 24.61
N LEU A 116 9.21 8.52 23.33
CA LEU A 116 8.10 9.15 22.63
C LEU A 116 6.90 8.20 22.49
N ALA A 117 7.16 6.96 22.08
CA ALA A 117 6.12 5.94 21.92
C ALA A 117 5.42 5.63 23.25
N GLU A 118 6.18 5.50 24.36
CA GLU A 118 5.65 5.32 25.71
C GLU A 118 4.74 6.48 26.13
N TYR A 119 5.21 7.72 25.93
CA TYR A 119 4.43 8.93 26.22
C TYR A 119 3.11 8.96 25.43
N GLN A 120 3.17 8.69 24.13
CA GLN A 120 2.02 8.75 23.23
C GLN A 120 1.03 7.61 23.50
N ALA A 121 1.49 6.41 23.85
CA ALA A 121 0.63 5.32 24.30
C ALA A 121 -0.16 5.70 25.57
N HIS A 122 0.52 6.31 26.55
CA HIS A 122 -0.14 6.78 27.76
C HIS A 122 -1.14 7.91 27.49
N ALA A 123 -0.80 8.84 26.60
CA ALA A 123 -1.67 9.93 26.18
C ALA A 123 -2.96 9.42 25.51
N LEU A 124 -2.85 8.39 24.66
CA LEU A 124 -4.02 7.72 24.08
C LEU A 124 -4.90 7.11 25.17
N SER A 125 -4.31 6.40 26.15
CA SER A 125 -5.05 5.68 27.19
C SER A 125 -5.82 6.57 28.18
N THR A 126 -5.49 7.87 28.24
CA THR A 126 -5.99 8.82 29.25
C THR A 126 -6.78 9.99 28.65
N GLN A 127 -7.05 9.96 27.34
CA GLN A 127 -7.65 11.06 26.59
C GLN A 127 -9.12 11.30 26.99
N SER A 128 -9.41 12.40 27.69
CA SER A 128 -10.70 12.63 28.35
C SER A 128 -11.47 13.90 27.94
N LYS A 129 -10.95 14.76 27.03
CA LYS A 129 -11.59 16.04 26.62
C LYS A 129 -11.21 16.51 25.21
N PRO A 130 -12.00 17.40 24.56
CA PRO A 130 -11.74 17.85 23.20
C PRO A 130 -10.55 18.82 23.16
N LEU A 131 -9.40 18.34 22.69
CA LEU A 131 -8.26 19.18 22.30
C LEU A 131 -8.39 19.58 20.84
N LYS A 132 -7.78 20.71 20.47
CA LYS A 132 -7.70 21.11 19.05
C LYS A 132 -6.76 20.15 18.32
N LYS A 133 -7.26 19.56 17.24
CA LYS A 133 -6.45 18.79 16.29
C LYS A 133 -5.54 19.76 15.53
N VAL A 134 -4.32 19.32 15.18
CA VAL A 134 -3.44 20.13 14.33
C VAL A 134 -4.10 20.33 12.98
N THR A 135 -4.48 21.56 12.68
CA THR A 135 -4.78 22.00 11.32
C THR A 135 -3.47 22.53 10.73
N VAL A 136 -2.67 21.66 10.12
CA VAL A 136 -1.55 22.14 9.30
C VAL A 136 -2.17 22.95 8.18
N ASP A 137 -1.87 24.24 8.12
CA ASP A 137 -2.26 25.07 6.98
C ASP A 137 -1.37 24.70 5.81
N LEU A 138 -1.79 23.68 5.04
CA LEU A 138 -1.05 23.23 3.87
C LEU A 138 -1.00 24.31 2.79
N GLU A 139 -1.93 25.27 2.77
CA GLU A 139 -1.86 26.40 1.84
C GLU A 139 -0.65 27.27 2.17
N GLU A 140 -0.54 27.69 3.43
CA GLU A 140 0.59 28.50 3.90
C GLU A 140 1.92 27.72 3.78
N LEU A 141 1.91 26.42 4.11
CA LEU A 141 3.10 25.58 4.04
C LEU A 141 3.62 25.43 2.62
N PHE A 142 2.73 25.13 1.65
CA PHE A 142 3.10 25.05 0.23
C PHE A 142 3.53 26.41 -0.31
N ALA A 143 2.88 27.52 0.09
CA ALA A 143 3.29 28.86 -0.31
C ALA A 143 4.73 29.16 0.15
N ARG A 144 5.06 28.90 1.43
CA ARG A 144 6.40 29.10 1.98
C ARG A 144 7.44 28.21 1.31
N ILE A 145 7.13 26.94 1.08
CA ILE A 145 8.02 26.02 0.38
C ILE A 145 8.26 26.49 -1.05
N THR A 146 7.21 26.86 -1.78
CA THR A 146 7.34 27.37 -3.15
C THR A 146 8.24 28.62 -3.19
N LEU A 147 8.12 29.53 -2.22
CA LEU A 147 8.98 30.70 -2.09
C LEU A 147 10.46 30.32 -1.81
N LEU A 148 10.70 29.44 -0.84
CA LEU A 148 12.05 28.94 -0.50
C LEU A 148 12.73 28.28 -1.71
N LEU A 149 11.91 27.68 -2.55
CA LEU A 149 12.28 26.89 -3.70
C LEU A 149 12.13 27.70 -5.02
N GLU A 150 12.03 29.03 -4.99
CA GLU A 150 11.84 29.91 -6.18
C GLU A 150 12.90 29.74 -7.31
N LYS A 151 13.97 28.99 -7.05
CA LYS A 151 14.98 28.62 -8.04
C LYS A 151 14.56 27.46 -8.96
N PHE A 152 13.54 26.68 -8.62
CA PHE A 152 13.08 25.59 -9.49
C PHE A 152 12.14 26.16 -10.55
N LYS A 153 12.70 26.36 -11.74
CA LYS A 153 11.92 26.46 -12.97
C LYS A 153 11.36 25.05 -13.23
N ASP A 154 10.12 24.98 -13.69
CA ASP A 154 9.46 23.73 -14.15
C ASP A 154 8.80 22.86 -13.06
N ILE A 155 7.96 23.45 -12.20
CA ILE A 155 6.91 22.69 -11.49
C ILE A 155 5.54 23.24 -11.93
N ASP A 156 4.66 22.37 -12.42
CA ASP A 156 3.32 22.74 -12.83
C ASP A 156 2.48 23.15 -11.60
N ARG A 157 1.93 24.36 -11.62
CA ARG A 157 1.08 24.87 -10.52
C ARG A 157 -0.17 24.04 -10.31
N SER A 158 -0.72 23.46 -11.39
CA SER A 158 -1.89 22.58 -11.30
C SER A 158 -1.55 21.27 -10.59
N GLU A 159 -0.34 20.74 -10.82
CA GLU A 159 0.16 19.55 -10.14
C GLU A 159 0.37 19.80 -8.64
N LEU A 160 0.96 20.95 -8.27
CA LEU A 160 1.11 21.35 -6.87
C LEU A 160 -0.24 21.43 -6.12
N ASP A 161 -1.26 21.99 -6.75
CA ASP A 161 -2.60 22.08 -6.16
C ASP A 161 -3.24 20.69 -5.98
N GLY A 162 -3.03 19.79 -6.95
CA GLY A 162 -3.42 18.38 -6.84
C GLY A 162 -2.72 17.66 -5.68
N ILE A 163 -1.41 17.85 -5.51
CA ILE A 163 -0.63 17.27 -4.40
C ILE A 163 -1.16 17.78 -3.07
N LYS A 164 -1.32 19.10 -2.93
CA LYS A 164 -1.84 19.75 -1.72
C LYS A 164 -3.22 19.22 -1.36
N THR A 165 -4.13 19.17 -2.32
CA THR A 165 -5.50 18.65 -2.13
C THR A 165 -5.49 17.20 -1.65
N ARG A 166 -4.68 16.35 -2.27
CA ARG A 166 -4.55 14.94 -1.88
C ARG A 166 -3.96 14.78 -0.47
N LEU A 167 -2.91 15.51 -0.14
CA LEU A 167 -2.30 15.48 1.19
C LEU A 167 -3.29 15.99 2.26
N GLN A 168 -4.04 17.06 1.97
CA GLN A 168 -5.05 17.59 2.88
C GLN A 168 -6.16 16.56 3.13
N ALA A 169 -6.69 15.94 2.08
CA ALA A 169 -7.73 14.93 2.21
C ALA A 169 -7.26 13.73 3.04
N CYS A 170 -6.03 13.27 2.84
CA CYS A 170 -5.45 12.18 3.62
C CYS A 170 -5.17 12.58 5.08
N LEU A 171 -4.63 13.77 5.31
CA LEU A 171 -4.37 14.29 6.65
C LEU A 171 -5.67 14.41 7.46
N ASN A 172 -6.73 14.93 6.84
CA ASN A 172 -8.05 15.04 7.47
C ASN A 172 -8.56 13.66 7.93
N LYS A 173 -8.44 12.62 7.09
CA LYS A 173 -8.81 11.25 7.48
C LYS A 173 -8.09 10.77 8.74
N PHE A 174 -6.80 11.05 8.89
CA PHE A 174 -6.06 10.67 10.11
C PHE A 174 -6.47 11.49 11.32
N LEU A 175 -6.66 12.80 11.15
CA LEU A 175 -7.07 13.67 12.22
C LEU A 175 -8.47 13.33 12.70
N ASP A 176 -9.37 12.92 11.82
CA ASP A 176 -10.75 12.50 12.14
C ASP A 176 -10.84 11.11 12.78
N SER A 177 -9.75 10.33 12.76
CA SER A 177 -9.68 9.07 13.48
C SER A 177 -9.54 9.25 15.00
N ASP A 178 -9.88 8.21 15.76
CA ASP A 178 -9.61 8.14 17.21
C ASP A 178 -8.13 7.93 17.55
N LEU A 179 -7.27 7.73 16.54
CA LEU A 179 -5.86 7.38 16.73
C LEU A 179 -4.98 8.62 16.56
N VAL A 180 -5.17 9.58 17.47
CA VAL A 180 -4.41 10.83 17.55
C VAL A 180 -3.81 11.01 18.93
N VAL A 181 -2.56 11.46 18.99
CA VAL A 181 -1.76 11.60 20.22
C VAL A 181 -1.46 13.06 20.51
N ARG A 182 -1.15 13.37 21.77
CA ARG A 182 -0.61 14.69 22.13
C ARG A 182 0.77 14.86 21.51
N SER A 183 0.95 15.95 20.76
CA SER A 183 2.27 16.29 20.21
C SER A 183 3.17 16.89 21.30
N VAL A 184 4.44 16.51 21.29
CA VAL A 184 5.52 17.17 22.06
C VAL A 184 6.34 18.14 21.21
N GLY A 185 6.00 18.26 19.91
CA GLY A 185 6.39 19.27 18.93
C GLY A 185 7.73 20.00 19.10
N CYS A 186 8.70 19.76 18.20
CA CYS A 186 9.79 20.71 17.96
C CYS A 186 10.54 20.45 16.64
N PRO A 187 10.32 21.25 15.59
CA PRO A 187 11.01 21.10 14.32
C PRO A 187 12.54 21.24 14.40
N SER A 188 13.05 21.95 15.41
CA SER A 188 14.49 22.20 15.58
C SER A 188 15.21 21.20 16.49
N GLY A 189 14.49 20.23 17.07
CA GLY A 189 15.05 19.24 18.01
C GLY A 189 15.52 19.81 19.36
N LYS A 190 15.46 21.12 19.60
CA LYS A 190 15.98 21.77 20.82
C LYS A 190 15.11 21.60 22.06
N ASN A 191 14.19 20.64 22.04
CA ASN A 191 13.28 20.36 23.13
C ASN A 191 13.50 18.97 23.74
N VAL A 192 14.51 18.21 23.31
CA VAL A 192 14.71 16.83 23.80
C VAL A 192 16.10 16.65 24.42
N PHE A 193 16.14 15.96 25.56
CA PHE A 193 17.35 15.65 26.31
C PHE A 193 17.32 14.19 26.78
N LEU A 194 18.49 13.59 26.98
CA LEU A 194 18.61 12.15 27.24
C LEU A 194 19.27 11.84 28.59
N ASP A 195 18.63 11.00 29.39
CA ASP A 195 19.31 10.30 30.49
C ASP A 195 19.83 8.96 29.95
N LEU A 196 21.12 8.92 29.60
CA LEU A 196 21.76 7.73 29.03
C LEU A 196 21.82 6.55 30.01
N ARG A 197 21.78 6.80 31.32
CA ARG A 197 21.82 5.73 32.34
C ARG A 197 20.47 5.04 32.44
N LYS A 198 19.40 5.83 32.41
CA LYS A 198 18.01 5.31 32.42
C LYS A 198 17.52 4.90 31.04
N ARG A 199 18.25 5.25 29.98
CA ARG A 199 17.82 5.10 28.57
C ARG A 199 16.47 5.74 28.32
N GLN A 200 16.31 6.97 28.80
CA GLN A 200 15.05 7.71 28.75
C GLN A 200 15.26 9.11 28.15
N ALA A 201 14.36 9.53 27.25
CA ALA A 201 14.31 10.88 26.76
C ALA A 201 13.29 11.72 27.54
N VAL A 202 13.58 13.00 27.69
CA VAL A 202 12.67 13.98 28.27
C VAL A 202 12.42 15.09 27.27
N PHE A 203 11.14 15.43 27.09
CA PHE A 203 10.66 16.41 26.13
C PHE A 203 10.23 17.69 26.85
N LEU A 204 10.74 18.82 26.41
CA LEU A 204 10.35 20.14 26.86
C LEU A 204 9.11 20.57 26.08
N ASN A 205 8.01 20.78 26.77
CA ASN A 205 6.78 21.23 26.12
C ASN A 205 6.91 22.72 25.73
N LYS A 206 7.08 22.97 24.44
CA LYS A 206 7.26 24.32 23.87
C LYS A 206 6.14 24.75 22.93
N SER A 207 5.20 23.86 22.62
CA SER A 207 4.14 24.09 21.64
C SER A 207 2.78 24.25 22.30
N LYS A 208 1.84 24.89 21.60
CA LYS A 208 0.42 24.82 21.98
C LYS A 208 -0.01 23.36 22.00
N GLU A 209 -0.79 22.96 23.00
CA GLU A 209 -1.30 21.59 23.06
C GLU A 209 -2.14 21.28 21.82
N CYS A 210 -1.76 20.23 21.10
CA CYS A 210 -2.43 19.81 19.89
C CYS A 210 -2.39 18.30 19.73
N LEU A 211 -3.32 17.78 18.92
CA LEU A 211 -3.38 16.37 18.57
C LEU A 211 -2.86 16.14 17.16
N VAL A 212 -1.98 15.14 17.01
CA VAL A 212 -1.36 14.72 15.75
C VAL A 212 -1.51 13.21 15.57
N PRO A 213 -1.40 12.68 14.35
CA PRO A 213 -1.23 11.24 14.18
C PRO A 213 0.07 10.76 14.87
N PRO A 214 0.09 9.59 15.53
CA PRO A 214 1.22 9.05 16.29
C PRO A 214 2.61 9.30 15.69
N VAL A 215 2.82 8.87 14.44
CA VAL A 215 4.15 8.88 13.80
C VAL A 215 4.65 10.30 13.43
N TYR A 216 3.81 11.33 13.51
CA TYR A 216 4.15 12.70 13.12
C TYR A 216 5.38 13.23 13.86
N ASP A 217 5.38 13.15 15.20
CA ASP A 217 6.51 13.60 16.02
C ASP A 217 7.74 12.71 15.84
N ALA A 218 7.55 11.41 15.62
CA ALA A 218 8.64 10.48 15.35
C ALA A 218 9.39 10.88 14.07
N LEU A 219 8.65 11.19 13.00
CA LEU A 219 9.23 11.69 11.74
C LEU A 219 9.95 13.02 11.94
N LEU A 220 9.39 13.94 12.73
CA LEU A 220 10.05 15.22 13.06
C LEU A 220 11.41 14.99 13.71
N TYR A 221 11.48 14.14 14.74
CA TYR A 221 12.75 13.87 15.42
C TYR A 221 13.74 13.11 14.54
N ILE A 222 13.27 12.15 13.74
CA ILE A 222 14.13 11.44 12.78
C ILE A 222 14.76 12.47 11.83
N LEU A 223 13.97 13.32 11.18
CA LEU A 223 14.50 14.29 10.22
C LEU A 223 15.34 15.40 10.86
N ALA A 224 15.00 15.87 12.07
CA ALA A 224 15.74 16.91 12.76
C ALA A 224 17.15 16.45 13.21
N PHE A 225 17.32 15.16 13.52
CA PHE A 225 18.57 14.62 14.08
C PHE A 225 19.35 13.71 13.14
N THR A 226 18.98 13.66 11.85
CA THR A 226 19.68 12.87 10.85
C THR A 226 20.06 13.70 9.63
N ASP A 227 21.10 13.29 8.92
CA ASP A 227 21.32 13.68 7.52
C ASP A 227 20.82 12.57 6.57
N GLU A 228 20.89 12.83 5.27
CA GLU A 228 20.37 11.94 4.25
C GLU A 228 21.09 10.60 4.20
N ASN A 229 22.43 10.60 4.29
CA ASN A 229 23.26 9.40 4.29
C ASN A 229 22.91 8.48 5.46
N PHE A 230 22.71 9.06 6.65
CA PHE A 230 22.33 8.29 7.81
C PHE A 230 20.91 7.74 7.68
N ARG A 231 19.96 8.52 7.15
CA ARG A 231 18.58 8.06 6.88
C ARG A 231 18.55 6.89 5.89
N GLN A 232 19.30 6.96 4.79
CA GLN A 232 19.38 5.86 3.82
C GLN A 232 19.67 4.52 4.50
N LEU A 233 20.55 4.52 5.50
CA LEU A 233 20.97 3.29 6.16
C LEU A 233 19.95 2.76 7.17
N ILE A 234 19.27 3.65 7.91
CA ILE A 234 18.53 3.25 9.12
C ILE A 234 17.10 3.78 9.25
N PHE A 235 16.56 4.51 8.29
CA PHE A 235 15.24 5.16 8.39
C PHE A 235 14.12 4.18 8.77
N PHE A 236 13.96 3.08 8.03
CA PHE A 236 12.93 2.08 8.33
C PHE A 236 13.17 1.36 9.66
N LYS A 237 14.44 1.19 10.06
CA LYS A 237 14.79 0.62 11.37
C LYS A 237 14.33 1.54 12.51
N LEU A 238 14.48 2.86 12.36
CA LEU A 238 13.99 3.85 13.32
C LEU A 238 12.47 3.86 13.41
N LEU A 239 11.77 3.81 12.28
CA LEU A 239 10.31 3.70 12.24
C LEU A 239 9.81 2.43 12.93
N GLY A 240 10.47 1.29 12.70
CA GLY A 240 10.19 0.03 13.39
C GLY A 240 10.30 0.18 14.91
N ILE A 241 11.40 0.74 15.41
CA ILE A 241 11.60 1.00 16.85
C ILE A 241 10.43 1.79 17.44
N TYR A 242 10.01 2.87 16.78
CA TYR A 242 8.90 3.68 17.25
C TYR A 242 7.57 2.90 17.28
N PHE A 243 7.17 2.30 16.16
CA PHE A 243 5.87 1.62 16.07
C PHE A 243 5.80 0.38 16.96
N ASP A 244 6.87 -0.41 17.04
CA ASP A 244 6.89 -1.60 17.88
C ASP A 244 6.85 -1.24 19.37
N SER A 245 7.53 -0.15 19.75
CA SER A 245 7.46 0.35 21.13
C SER A 245 6.09 0.94 21.46
N LEU A 246 5.43 1.58 20.49
CA LEU A 246 4.08 2.14 20.66
C LEU A 246 3.06 1.02 20.86
N VAL A 247 3.10 0.00 19.99
CA VAL A 247 2.24 -1.19 20.09
C VAL A 247 2.48 -1.91 21.42
N SER A 248 3.74 -2.19 21.76
CA SER A 248 4.07 -2.87 23.01
C SER A 248 3.60 -2.08 24.25
N SER A 249 3.72 -0.75 24.24
CA SER A 249 3.25 0.10 25.33
C SER A 249 1.71 0.11 25.43
N LEU A 250 1.01 0.12 24.29
CA LEU A 250 -0.45 0.06 24.27
C LEU A 250 -0.98 -1.28 24.78
N GLU A 251 -0.33 -2.40 24.43
CA GLU A 251 -0.71 -3.73 24.92
C GLU A 251 -0.58 -3.88 26.44
N GLN A 252 0.35 -3.14 27.06
CA GLN A 252 0.49 -3.07 28.51
C GLN A 252 -0.58 -2.21 29.18
N LEU A 253 -1.16 -1.25 28.45
CA LEU A 253 -2.19 -0.32 28.92
C LEU A 253 -3.57 -0.85 28.51
N THR A 254 -4.21 -1.63 29.39
CA THR A 254 -5.38 -2.51 29.19
C THR A 254 -6.63 -1.99 28.46
N ASN A 255 -6.67 -0.74 27.96
CA ASN A 255 -7.88 -0.05 27.51
C ASN A 255 -7.87 0.40 26.03
N ILE A 256 -6.80 0.19 25.26
CA ILE A 256 -6.75 0.56 23.82
C ILE A 256 -6.24 -0.59 22.97
N SER A 257 -6.96 -0.91 21.90
CA SER A 257 -6.58 -2.00 21.01
C SER A 257 -5.42 -1.58 20.10
N SER A 258 -4.24 -2.18 20.33
CA SER A 258 -3.09 -2.12 19.41
C SER A 258 -3.43 -2.59 17.99
N SER A 259 -4.53 -3.33 17.82
CA SER A 259 -5.04 -3.79 16.52
C SER A 259 -5.34 -2.67 15.53
N LYS A 260 -5.51 -1.42 15.98
CA LYS A 260 -5.68 -0.26 15.07
C LYS A 260 -4.38 0.16 14.37
N ILE A 261 -3.20 -0.23 14.87
CA ILE A 261 -1.89 0.11 14.30
C ILE A 261 -1.43 -1.02 13.37
N THR A 262 -2.21 -1.26 12.32
CA THR A 262 -1.92 -2.27 11.29
C THR A 262 -0.72 -1.88 10.42
N GLN A 263 -0.17 -2.83 9.67
CA GLN A 263 0.89 -2.54 8.68
C GLN A 263 0.45 -1.49 7.65
N ALA A 264 -0.78 -1.59 7.16
CA ALA A 264 -1.38 -0.61 6.25
C ALA A 264 -1.45 0.79 6.88
N TYR A 265 -1.83 0.88 8.17
CA TYR A 265 -1.81 2.15 8.90
C TYR A 265 -0.38 2.74 9.00
N ARG A 266 0.60 1.92 9.40
CA ARG A 266 2.01 2.34 9.51
C ARG A 266 2.52 2.89 8.18
N ALA A 267 2.34 2.14 7.09
CA ALA A 267 2.79 2.53 5.76
C ALA A 267 2.09 3.80 5.25
N THR A 268 0.76 3.88 5.38
CA THR A 268 -0.01 5.01 4.87
C THR A 268 0.28 6.30 5.64
N THR A 269 0.37 6.23 6.97
CA THR A 269 0.67 7.42 7.78
C THR A 269 2.08 7.96 7.52
N VAL A 270 3.09 7.09 7.42
CA VAL A 270 4.44 7.50 7.06
C VAL A 270 4.46 8.16 5.69
N ARG A 271 3.88 7.51 4.67
CA ARG A 271 3.85 8.03 3.29
C ARG A 271 3.28 9.45 3.19
N ILE A 272 2.18 9.71 3.90
CA ILE A 272 1.47 10.99 3.82
C ILE A 272 2.13 12.07 4.69
N LEU A 273 2.59 11.72 5.89
CA LEU A 273 3.12 12.70 6.84
C LEU A 273 4.58 13.04 6.57
N LEU A 274 5.36 12.15 5.98
CA LEU A 274 6.76 12.38 5.66
C LEU A 274 7.01 13.65 4.81
N PRO A 275 6.33 13.87 3.67
CA PRO A 275 6.50 15.13 2.92
C PRO A 275 6.06 16.35 3.71
N ILE A 276 4.96 16.26 4.48
CA ILE A 276 4.47 17.37 5.33
C ILE A 276 5.52 17.75 6.38
N VAL A 277 6.13 16.75 7.03
CA VAL A 277 7.18 16.96 8.03
C VAL A 277 8.45 17.56 7.41
N LYS A 278 8.85 17.10 6.21
CA LYS A 278 9.97 17.69 5.45
C LYS A 278 9.71 19.17 5.18
N PHE A 279 8.50 19.52 4.74
CA PHE A 279 8.12 20.91 4.50
C PHE A 279 8.14 21.75 5.78
N GLN A 280 7.66 21.18 6.90
CA GLN A 280 7.67 21.85 8.20
C GLN A 280 9.09 22.17 8.67
N ILE A 281 10.03 21.23 8.54
CA ILE A 281 11.44 21.43 8.93
C ILE A 281 12.10 22.46 8.01
N ALA A 282 11.87 22.36 6.69
CA ALA A 282 12.39 23.29 5.70
C ALA A 282 11.96 24.75 5.92
N THR A 283 10.79 24.98 6.52
CA THR A 283 10.27 26.34 6.78
C THR A 283 10.63 26.90 8.16
N THR A 284 11.24 26.10 9.04
CA THR A 284 11.51 26.46 10.44
C THR A 284 13.00 26.44 10.82
N SER A 285 13.86 26.00 9.90
CA SER A 285 15.31 25.90 10.08
C SER A 285 16.04 26.33 8.81
N ASP A 286 17.36 26.52 8.88
CA ASP A 286 18.18 26.72 7.68
C ASP A 286 18.04 25.51 6.77
N LEU A 287 17.51 25.73 5.56
CA LEU A 287 17.22 24.68 4.61
C LEU A 287 18.52 24.02 4.13
N ALA A 288 18.75 22.78 4.58
CA ALA A 288 19.84 21.95 4.06
C ALA A 288 19.61 21.63 2.58
N GLU A 289 20.68 21.67 1.78
CA GLU A 289 20.64 21.41 0.33
C GLU A 289 20.09 20.01 0.01
N GLU A 290 20.46 18.99 0.80
CA GLU A 290 19.92 17.63 0.71
C GLU A 290 18.38 17.61 0.85
N LEU A 291 17.85 18.29 1.88
CA LEU A 291 16.41 18.34 2.14
C LEU A 291 15.67 19.11 1.06
N ALA A 292 16.26 20.18 0.52
CA ALA A 292 15.71 20.93 -0.60
C ALA A 292 15.59 20.05 -1.86
N SER A 293 16.63 19.27 -2.17
CA SER A 293 16.64 18.33 -3.29
C SER A 293 15.58 17.24 -3.12
N ASN A 294 15.49 16.65 -1.93
CA ASN A 294 14.51 15.62 -1.61
C ASN A 294 13.06 16.15 -1.74
N ILE A 295 12.79 17.35 -1.22
CA ILE A 295 11.49 18.02 -1.38
C ILE A 295 11.18 18.27 -2.85
N LEU A 296 12.14 18.79 -3.63
CA LEU A 296 11.95 19.01 -5.06
C LEU A 296 11.55 17.72 -5.78
N ARG A 297 12.28 16.63 -5.55
CA ARG A 297 12.00 15.34 -6.21
C ARG A 297 10.59 14.84 -5.86
N PHE A 298 10.17 14.98 -4.61
CA PHE A 298 8.79 14.66 -4.22
C PHE A 298 7.76 15.56 -4.93
N LEU A 299 8.00 16.87 -5.03
CA LEU A 299 7.06 17.76 -5.73
C LEU A 299 6.94 17.45 -7.23
N LYS A 300 8.00 16.91 -7.85
CA LYS A 300 7.97 16.42 -9.24
C LYS A 300 7.33 15.03 -9.39
N TYR A 301 7.52 14.15 -8.40
CA TYR A 301 7.12 12.74 -8.45
C TYR A 301 6.37 12.34 -7.18
N SER A 302 5.22 12.97 -6.96
CA SER A 302 4.51 13.00 -5.67
C SER A 302 3.88 11.68 -5.21
N PHE A 303 4.03 10.61 -5.99
CA PHE A 303 3.53 9.29 -5.65
C PHE A 303 4.51 8.46 -4.81
N ILE A 304 5.79 8.83 -4.80
CA ILE A 304 6.87 8.09 -4.15
C ILE A 304 7.72 9.01 -3.28
N ASN A 305 8.08 8.56 -2.07
CA ASN A 305 9.07 9.26 -1.26
C ASN A 305 10.47 8.74 -1.58
N GLN A 306 11.49 9.58 -1.42
CA GLN A 306 12.88 9.16 -1.60
C GLN A 306 13.26 7.99 -0.68
N GLU A 307 12.66 7.89 0.50
CA GLU A 307 12.86 6.77 1.42
C GLU A 307 12.34 5.45 0.85
N ASP A 308 11.29 5.47 0.02
CA ASP A 308 10.84 4.29 -0.73
C ASP A 308 11.89 3.86 -1.77
N ILE A 309 12.61 4.81 -2.39
CA ILE A 309 13.73 4.52 -3.32
C ILE A 309 14.86 3.79 -2.61
N TYR A 310 15.12 4.10 -1.34
CA TYR A 310 16.12 3.39 -0.57
C TYR A 310 15.76 1.92 -0.36
N GLU A 311 14.51 1.63 0.01
CA GLU A 311 14.02 0.26 0.15
C GLU A 311 14.07 -0.49 -1.19
N ILE A 312 13.69 0.17 -2.29
CA ILE A 312 13.76 -0.41 -3.64
C ILE A 312 15.20 -0.82 -4.00
N LEU A 313 16.17 0.08 -3.83
CA LEU A 313 17.57 -0.21 -4.15
C LEU A 313 18.17 -1.25 -3.21
N GLU A 314 17.85 -1.20 -1.91
CA GLU A 314 18.25 -2.22 -0.95
C GLU A 314 17.75 -3.61 -1.37
N ASN A 315 16.46 -3.73 -1.71
CA ASN A 315 15.85 -4.98 -2.16
C ASN A 315 16.42 -5.46 -3.51
N ARG A 316 16.72 -4.53 -4.43
CA ARG A 316 17.25 -4.85 -5.77
C ARG A 316 18.70 -5.31 -5.73
N LEU A 317 19.52 -4.65 -4.91
CA LEU A 317 20.97 -4.84 -4.83
C LEU A 317 21.38 -5.82 -3.73
N ASN A 318 20.46 -6.14 -2.81
CA ASN A 318 20.75 -6.84 -1.56
C ASN A 318 21.91 -6.17 -0.78
N SER A 319 21.93 -4.83 -0.80
CA SER A 319 23.02 -4.01 -0.25
C SER A 319 22.55 -2.58 -0.01
N LYS A 320 23.13 -1.94 1.02
CA LYS A 320 22.97 -0.50 1.29
C LYS A 320 24.14 0.35 0.80
N ALA A 321 25.17 -0.29 0.23
CA ALA A 321 26.39 0.35 -0.23
C ALA A 321 26.19 0.92 -1.64
N TYR A 322 25.43 2.01 -1.73
CA TYR A 322 25.22 2.78 -2.96
C TYR A 322 25.02 4.26 -2.61
N GLU A 323 25.26 5.15 -3.56
CA GLU A 323 24.91 6.57 -3.49
C GLU A 323 23.73 6.84 -4.43
N LEU A 324 22.61 7.31 -3.88
CA LEU A 324 21.47 7.73 -4.71
C LEU A 324 21.79 9.09 -5.37
N ILE A 325 21.79 9.12 -6.71
CA ILE A 325 22.07 10.34 -7.47
C ILE A 325 20.77 11.05 -7.85
N ASP A 326 19.81 10.32 -8.45
CA ASP A 326 18.52 10.88 -8.84
C ASP A 326 17.46 9.80 -9.10
N TYR A 327 16.19 10.21 -9.21
CA TYR A 327 15.13 9.34 -9.69
C TYR A 327 14.04 10.14 -10.42
N GLU A 328 13.38 9.49 -11.38
CA GLU A 328 12.24 10.04 -12.11
C GLU A 328 11.12 9.02 -12.26
N MET A 329 9.87 9.48 -12.15
CA MET A 329 8.69 8.68 -12.50
C MET A 329 8.08 9.21 -13.79
N ILE A 330 8.13 8.42 -14.85
CA ILE A 330 7.56 8.77 -16.16
C ILE A 330 6.24 8.04 -16.32
N ASN A 331 5.14 8.80 -16.40
CA ASN A 331 3.82 8.22 -16.59
C ASN A 331 3.70 7.59 -17.98
N LEU A 332 3.34 6.30 -18.02
CA LEU A 332 3.16 5.49 -19.23
C LEU A 332 1.72 5.58 -19.78
N ASN A 333 0.77 6.10 -18.98
CA ASN A 333 -0.65 6.10 -19.31
C ASN A 333 -1.00 7.11 -20.40
N LYS A 334 -0.83 6.71 -21.66
CA LYS A 334 -1.75 7.14 -22.71
C LYS A 334 -2.92 6.18 -22.95
N LYS A 335 -2.88 4.85 -22.65
CA LYS A 335 -3.90 3.89 -23.17
C LYS A 335 -4.05 2.46 -22.54
N THR A 336 -3.77 2.13 -21.26
CA THR A 336 -3.90 0.69 -20.84
C THR A 336 -4.23 0.31 -19.38
N GLY A 337 -4.26 1.22 -18.40
CA GLY A 337 -4.44 0.83 -16.99
C GLY A 337 -5.90 0.81 -16.51
N HIS A 338 -6.45 -0.38 -16.19
CA HIS A 338 -7.84 -0.50 -15.70
C HIS A 338 -8.03 -0.09 -14.24
N LEU A 339 -7.07 -0.39 -13.35
CA LEU A 339 -7.19 -0.16 -11.89
C LEU A 339 -6.14 0.82 -11.33
N GLY A 340 -5.24 1.35 -12.16
CA GLY A 340 -4.16 2.24 -11.70
C GLY A 340 -3.38 2.93 -12.82
N GLN A 341 -2.45 3.79 -12.39
CA GLN A 341 -1.49 4.47 -13.25
C GLN A 341 -0.17 3.72 -13.30
N TYR A 342 0.38 3.57 -14.50
CA TYR A 342 1.64 2.87 -14.73
C TYR A 342 2.77 3.87 -15.01
N PHE A 343 3.94 3.60 -14.46
CA PHE A 343 5.11 4.47 -14.58
C PHE A 343 6.38 3.66 -14.85
N ASP A 344 7.27 4.21 -15.67
CA ASP A 344 8.68 3.87 -15.62
C ASP A 344 9.29 4.63 -14.44
N LEU A 345 9.75 3.91 -13.42
CA LEU A 345 10.57 4.45 -12.35
C LEU A 345 12.04 4.28 -12.72
N LYS A 346 12.67 5.36 -13.12
CA LYS A 346 14.10 5.38 -13.46
C LYS A 346 14.89 5.89 -12.26
N ILE A 347 15.92 5.16 -11.88
CA ILE A 347 16.74 5.44 -10.70
C ILE A 347 18.19 5.46 -11.15
N LYS A 348 18.90 6.53 -10.81
CA LYS A 348 20.33 6.69 -11.04
C LYS A 348 21.06 6.61 -9.71
N PHE A 349 22.02 5.71 -9.61
CA PHE A 349 22.83 5.51 -8.40
C PHE A 349 24.26 5.15 -8.75
N ALA A 350 25.18 5.33 -7.80
CA ALA A 350 26.57 4.90 -7.94
C ALA A 350 26.91 3.77 -6.96
N ILE A 351 27.70 2.80 -7.43
CA ILE A 351 28.37 1.80 -6.60
C ILE A 351 29.87 1.96 -6.85
N ASP A 352 30.66 2.19 -5.79
CA ASP A 352 32.11 2.39 -5.91
C ASP A 352 32.53 3.50 -6.91
N GLY A 353 31.64 4.48 -7.14
CA GLY A 353 31.83 5.58 -8.09
C GLY A 353 31.32 5.31 -9.51
N ASP A 354 30.94 4.07 -9.83
CA ASP A 354 30.38 3.70 -11.13
C ASP A 354 28.87 3.98 -11.17
N ILE A 355 28.46 4.89 -12.05
CA ILE A 355 27.08 5.31 -12.22
C ILE A 355 26.30 4.24 -13.00
N THR A 356 25.18 3.81 -12.44
CA THR A 356 24.25 2.84 -13.04
C THR A 356 22.86 3.49 -13.18
N ASP A 357 22.24 3.29 -14.33
CA ASP A 357 20.83 3.60 -14.58
C ASP A 357 20.00 2.32 -14.46
N LEU A 358 18.94 2.36 -13.65
CA LEU A 358 17.99 1.27 -13.45
C LEU A 358 16.59 1.76 -13.80
N THR A 359 15.86 0.97 -14.59
CA THR A 359 14.45 1.22 -14.88
C THR A 359 13.61 0.10 -14.28
N LEU A 360 12.58 0.47 -13.53
CA LEU A 360 11.62 -0.42 -12.89
C LEU A 360 10.20 -0.03 -13.29
N PHE A 361 9.27 -0.99 -13.21
CA PHE A 361 7.86 -0.72 -13.43
C PHE A 361 7.19 -0.35 -12.11
N ALA A 362 6.48 0.77 -12.06
CA ALA A 362 5.69 1.17 -10.90
C ALA A 362 4.19 1.25 -11.23
N LYS A 363 3.37 0.49 -10.51
CA LYS A 363 1.90 0.51 -10.57
C LYS A 363 1.38 1.29 -9.36
N VAL A 364 0.58 2.33 -9.60
CA VAL A 364 -0.03 3.16 -8.56
C VAL A 364 -1.55 3.10 -8.65
N LEU A 365 -2.21 2.69 -7.58
CA LEU A 365 -3.66 2.56 -7.50
C LEU A 365 -4.30 3.92 -7.21
N VAL A 366 -4.90 4.51 -8.25
CA VAL A 366 -5.66 5.78 -8.17
C VAL A 366 -6.98 5.55 -8.89
N PRO A 367 -8.00 5.00 -8.19
CA PRO A 367 -9.26 4.64 -8.83
C PRO A 367 -10.00 5.90 -9.32
N LEU A 368 -10.55 5.83 -10.54
CA LEU A 368 -11.24 6.95 -11.20
C LEU A 368 -12.76 6.90 -11.06
N THR A 369 -13.32 5.73 -10.74
CA THR A 369 -14.76 5.50 -10.54
C THR A 369 -15.00 4.87 -9.17
N GLU A 370 -16.22 4.96 -8.66
CA GLU A 370 -16.63 4.29 -7.43
C GLU A 370 -16.48 2.77 -7.53
N PHE A 371 -16.77 2.20 -8.70
CA PHE A 371 -16.59 0.76 -8.95
C PHE A 371 -15.13 0.33 -8.83
N LEU A 372 -14.21 1.06 -9.46
CA LEU A 372 -12.77 0.76 -9.36
C LEU A 372 -12.25 0.99 -7.93
N SER A 373 -12.83 1.96 -7.21
CA SER A 373 -12.49 2.20 -5.81
C SER A 373 -12.89 1.02 -4.93
N GLU A 374 -14.10 0.50 -5.11
CA GLU A 374 -14.60 -0.70 -4.42
C GLU A 374 -13.76 -1.93 -4.78
N ALA A 375 -13.43 -2.12 -6.06
CA ALA A 375 -12.54 -3.20 -6.49
C ALA A 375 -11.18 -3.15 -5.76
N VAL A 376 -10.53 -1.98 -5.70
CA VAL A 376 -9.26 -1.79 -4.98
C VAL A 376 -9.40 -2.07 -3.48
N GLU A 377 -10.53 -1.69 -2.86
CA GLU A 377 -10.77 -1.95 -1.44
C GLU A 377 -10.94 -3.44 -1.14
N GLU A 378 -11.60 -4.19 -2.04
CA GLU A 378 -11.87 -5.62 -1.85
C GLU A 378 -10.67 -6.51 -2.16
N VAL A 379 -9.87 -6.20 -3.19
CA VAL A 379 -8.77 -7.08 -3.64
C VAL A 379 -7.37 -6.46 -3.66
N GLY A 380 -7.24 -5.17 -3.39
CA GLY A 380 -5.95 -4.47 -3.47
C GLY A 380 -4.88 -4.93 -2.46
N GLU A 381 -5.24 -5.79 -1.49
CA GLU A 381 -4.30 -6.41 -0.55
C GLU A 381 -3.75 -7.75 -1.04
N ASN A 382 -4.42 -8.43 -1.98
CA ASN A 382 -4.01 -9.74 -2.49
C ASN A 382 -2.63 -9.67 -3.17
N GLU A 383 -2.40 -8.62 -3.96
CA GLU A 383 -1.12 -8.45 -4.66
C GLU A 383 0.03 -8.13 -3.68
N ASP A 384 -0.24 -7.39 -2.60
CA ASP A 384 0.74 -7.21 -1.52
C ASP A 384 1.06 -8.54 -0.86
N PHE A 385 0.03 -9.29 -0.45
CA PHE A 385 0.20 -10.61 0.17
C PHE A 385 0.99 -11.58 -0.71
N PHE A 386 0.74 -11.58 -2.03
CA PHE A 386 1.48 -12.38 -3.00
C PHE A 386 2.99 -12.10 -2.92
N TYR A 387 3.39 -10.83 -3.03
CA TYR A 387 4.81 -10.47 -3.09
C TYR A 387 5.51 -10.44 -1.73
N THR A 388 4.81 -10.03 -0.67
CA THR A 388 5.40 -9.83 0.66
C THR A 388 5.33 -11.08 1.53
N THR A 389 4.42 -12.01 1.24
CA THR A 389 4.20 -13.23 2.04
C THR A 389 4.40 -14.51 1.23
N LEU A 390 3.65 -14.72 0.15
CA LEU A 390 3.69 -16.00 -0.59
C LEU A 390 5.03 -16.23 -1.30
N ILE A 391 5.54 -15.23 -2.03
CA ILE A 391 6.82 -15.35 -2.73
C ILE A 391 7.97 -15.68 -1.76
N PRO A 392 8.16 -14.95 -0.64
CA PRO A 392 9.14 -15.33 0.40
C PRO A 392 8.94 -16.74 0.94
N LEU A 393 7.70 -17.13 1.27
CA LEU A 393 7.37 -18.47 1.75
C LEU A 393 7.80 -19.55 0.74
N TYR A 394 7.52 -19.35 -0.55
CA TYR A 394 7.97 -20.28 -1.59
C TYR A 394 9.50 -20.37 -1.67
N ARG A 395 10.23 -19.26 -1.48
CA ARG A 395 11.69 -19.26 -1.43
C ARG A 395 12.24 -20.02 -0.23
N GLU A 396 11.64 -19.87 0.93
CA GLU A 396 12.02 -20.59 2.16
C GLU A 396 11.91 -22.12 1.98
N HIS A 397 10.96 -22.57 1.16
CA HIS A 397 10.80 -23.97 0.77
C HIS A 397 11.65 -24.39 -0.45
N GLY A 398 12.60 -23.56 -0.90
CA GLY A 398 13.54 -23.89 -1.97
C GLY A 398 12.94 -23.86 -3.38
N LEU A 399 11.84 -23.15 -3.59
CA LEU A 399 11.08 -23.17 -4.85
C LEU A 399 11.50 -22.10 -5.87
N GLU A 400 12.69 -21.49 -5.72
CA GLU A 400 13.15 -20.37 -6.56
C GLU A 400 13.00 -20.63 -8.07
N ARG A 401 13.28 -21.85 -8.54
CA ARG A 401 13.15 -22.23 -9.96
C ARG A 401 11.71 -22.23 -10.49
N LEU A 402 10.72 -22.32 -9.62
CA LEU A 402 9.30 -22.25 -10.01
C LEU A 402 8.83 -20.79 -10.10
N LEU A 403 9.49 -19.84 -9.44
CA LEU A 403 9.00 -18.46 -9.30
C LEU A 403 9.16 -17.60 -10.57
N SER A 404 9.67 -18.17 -11.66
CA SER A 404 9.85 -17.46 -12.93
C SER A 404 8.53 -17.07 -13.62
N PHE A 405 7.37 -17.43 -13.05
CA PHE A 405 6.06 -17.07 -13.60
C PHE A 405 5.63 -15.64 -13.22
N ALA A 406 6.34 -14.96 -12.32
CA ALA A 406 6.00 -13.61 -11.86
C ALA A 406 7.26 -12.70 -11.86
N PRO A 407 7.10 -11.39 -12.10
CA PRO A 407 8.21 -10.44 -11.98
C PRO A 407 8.67 -10.32 -10.53
N ARG A 408 9.91 -9.87 -10.29
CA ARG A 408 10.34 -9.58 -8.92
C ARG A 408 9.72 -8.27 -8.44
N CYS A 409 9.34 -8.24 -7.17
CA CYS A 409 8.88 -7.04 -6.48
C CYS A 409 9.99 -6.46 -5.60
N TYR A 410 10.16 -5.15 -5.68
CA TYR A 410 11.13 -4.37 -4.91
C TYR A 410 10.46 -3.44 -3.90
N LEU A 411 9.17 -3.16 -4.06
CA LEU A 411 8.38 -2.39 -3.10
C LEU A 411 6.91 -2.78 -3.23
N SER A 412 6.26 -3.03 -2.10
CA SER A 412 4.81 -3.11 -2.03
C SER A 412 4.28 -2.21 -0.92
N ARG A 413 3.20 -1.50 -1.23
CA ARG A 413 2.42 -0.66 -0.33
C ARG A 413 0.95 -1.03 -0.55
N PRO A 414 0.30 -1.73 0.40
CA PRO A 414 -1.08 -2.22 0.25
C PRO A 414 -2.02 -1.12 -0.22
N LYS A 415 -2.89 -1.43 -1.21
CA LYS A 415 -3.88 -0.49 -1.77
C LYS A 415 -3.29 0.82 -2.31
N TRP A 416 -1.99 0.86 -2.63
CA TRP A 416 -1.32 2.08 -3.08
C TRP A 416 -0.36 1.88 -4.24
N MET A 417 0.72 1.13 -4.03
CA MET A 417 1.82 1.09 -4.98
C MET A 417 2.55 -0.23 -4.96
N LEU A 418 2.98 -0.65 -6.14
CA LEU A 418 3.85 -1.78 -6.35
C LEU A 418 4.98 -1.38 -7.30
N VAL A 419 6.22 -1.77 -6.98
CA VAL A 419 7.39 -1.57 -7.83
C VAL A 419 7.99 -2.92 -8.19
N LEU A 420 8.00 -3.24 -9.48
CA LEU A 420 8.37 -4.52 -10.04
C LEU A 420 9.53 -4.39 -11.03
N ASP A 421 10.10 -5.53 -11.44
CA ASP A 421 10.91 -5.60 -12.65
C ASP A 421 10.18 -4.96 -13.83
N ASN A 422 10.89 -4.17 -14.64
CA ASN A 422 10.37 -3.71 -15.91
C ASN A 422 10.48 -4.85 -16.94
N THR A 423 9.38 -5.58 -17.14
CA THR A 423 9.32 -6.71 -18.08
C THR A 423 9.44 -6.26 -19.54
N ASN A 424 9.06 -5.02 -19.87
CA ASN A 424 9.24 -4.48 -21.22
C ASN A 424 10.73 -4.38 -21.61
N ASP A 425 11.60 -3.96 -20.68
CA ASP A 425 13.05 -3.90 -20.91
C ASP A 425 13.68 -5.29 -21.09
N GLN A 426 12.98 -6.33 -20.62
CA GLN A 426 13.33 -7.73 -20.84
C GLN A 426 12.74 -8.28 -22.15
N GLY A 427 12.04 -7.48 -22.95
CA GLY A 427 11.46 -7.88 -24.23
C GLY A 427 10.12 -8.61 -24.12
N PHE A 428 9.46 -8.57 -22.97
CA PHE A 428 8.08 -9.04 -22.84
C PHE A 428 7.12 -8.00 -23.40
N GLU A 429 6.12 -8.46 -24.15
CA GLU A 429 5.08 -7.62 -24.74
C GLU A 429 3.70 -8.21 -24.43
N THR A 430 2.72 -7.33 -24.23
CA THR A 430 1.32 -7.73 -24.10
C THR A 430 0.72 -7.92 -25.49
N ILE A 431 0.00 -9.03 -25.70
CA ILE A 431 -0.78 -9.24 -26.92
C ILE A 431 -2.01 -8.32 -26.89
N GLN A 432 -2.53 -7.95 -28.07
CA GLN A 432 -3.74 -7.12 -28.18
C GLN A 432 -4.88 -7.64 -27.26
N LEU A 433 -5.33 -6.78 -26.34
CA LEU A 433 -6.09 -7.14 -25.14
C LEU A 433 -7.44 -7.83 -25.39
N ASN A 434 -8.07 -7.59 -26.54
CA ASN A 434 -9.38 -8.16 -26.90
C ASN A 434 -9.28 -9.37 -27.84
N LYS A 435 -8.08 -9.92 -28.06
CA LYS A 435 -7.86 -11.09 -28.94
C LYS A 435 -7.92 -12.42 -28.17
N ASN A 436 -7.58 -13.49 -28.87
CA ASN A 436 -7.46 -14.85 -28.35
C ASN A 436 -6.06 -15.38 -28.62
N LEU A 437 -5.58 -16.23 -27.72
CA LEU A 437 -4.33 -16.96 -27.87
C LEU A 437 -4.49 -18.09 -28.88
N ASN A 438 -3.40 -18.37 -29.58
CA ASN A 438 -3.24 -19.63 -30.29
C ASN A 438 -2.83 -20.74 -29.30
N ASN A 439 -2.69 -21.96 -29.80
CA ASN A 439 -2.34 -23.11 -28.97
C ASN A 439 -1.00 -22.93 -28.22
N ASP A 440 0.00 -22.33 -28.84
CA ASP A 440 1.32 -22.14 -28.21
C ASP A 440 1.26 -21.13 -27.06
N GLY A 441 0.48 -20.05 -27.21
CA GLY A 441 0.21 -19.11 -26.14
C GLY A 441 -0.55 -19.72 -24.98
N LEU A 442 -1.57 -20.55 -25.26
CA LEU A 442 -2.32 -21.27 -24.22
C LEU A 442 -1.42 -22.20 -23.41
N ARG A 443 -0.54 -22.96 -24.09
CA ARG A 443 0.45 -23.84 -23.44
C ARG A 443 1.43 -23.09 -22.56
N ALA A 444 1.97 -21.98 -23.06
CA ALA A 444 2.93 -21.16 -22.33
C ALA A 444 2.34 -20.65 -21.01
N ILE A 445 1.08 -20.19 -21.02
CA ILE A 445 0.40 -19.71 -19.82
C ILE A 445 0.00 -20.85 -18.88
N LEU A 446 -0.56 -21.96 -19.39
CA LEU A 446 -0.88 -23.13 -18.56
C LEU A 446 0.35 -23.70 -17.85
N SER A 447 1.52 -23.66 -18.49
CA SER A 447 2.79 -24.04 -17.85
C SER A 447 3.11 -23.15 -16.64
N ASN A 448 2.89 -21.84 -16.73
CA ASN A 448 3.09 -20.90 -15.62
C ASN A 448 2.04 -21.09 -14.51
N LEU A 449 0.77 -21.31 -14.86
CA LEU A 449 -0.28 -21.64 -13.89
C LEU A 449 0.01 -22.95 -13.15
N ALA A 450 0.55 -23.95 -13.86
CA ALA A 450 0.97 -25.21 -13.26
C ALA A 450 2.13 -25.01 -12.26
N LYS A 451 3.11 -24.14 -12.56
CA LYS A 451 4.16 -23.77 -11.61
C LYS A 451 3.58 -23.12 -10.35
N PHE A 452 2.65 -22.20 -10.51
CA PHE A 452 2.05 -21.47 -9.39
C PHE A 452 1.25 -22.39 -8.45
N VAL A 453 0.41 -23.25 -9.03
CA VAL A 453 -0.35 -24.26 -8.28
C VAL A 453 0.57 -25.28 -7.62
N ALA A 454 1.58 -25.78 -8.33
CA ALA A 454 2.55 -26.70 -7.75
C ALA A 454 3.30 -26.06 -6.57
N ALA A 455 3.67 -24.79 -6.64
CA ALA A 455 4.35 -24.10 -5.54
C ALA A 455 3.50 -24.08 -4.26
N THR A 456 2.20 -23.78 -4.38
CA THR A 456 1.27 -23.84 -3.24
C THR A 456 1.22 -25.24 -2.65
N LEU A 457 0.97 -26.26 -3.49
CA LEU A 457 0.82 -27.64 -3.04
C LEU A 457 2.09 -28.15 -2.35
N ILE A 458 3.28 -27.87 -2.91
CA ILE A 458 4.56 -28.28 -2.34
C ILE A 458 4.79 -27.67 -0.96
N VAL A 459 4.48 -26.38 -0.78
CA VAL A 459 4.61 -25.72 0.54
C VAL A 459 3.67 -26.35 1.56
N GLU A 460 2.40 -26.55 1.21
CA GLU A 460 1.43 -27.17 2.11
C GLU A 460 1.86 -28.59 2.53
N GLU A 461 2.37 -29.40 1.60
CA GLU A 461 2.82 -30.75 1.92
C GLU A 461 4.12 -30.75 2.73
N ASN A 462 5.04 -29.81 2.46
CA ASN A 462 6.24 -29.63 3.28
C ASN A 462 5.89 -29.26 4.73
N LEU A 463 4.97 -28.30 4.92
CA LEU A 463 4.46 -27.90 6.23
C LEU A 463 3.70 -29.05 6.90
N SER A 464 2.88 -29.78 6.15
CA SER A 464 2.12 -30.93 6.67
C SER A 464 3.04 -32.03 7.20
N ARG A 465 4.13 -32.33 6.47
CA ARG A 465 5.16 -33.29 6.90
C ARG A 465 5.90 -32.81 8.16
N ALA A 466 6.25 -31.53 8.23
CA ALA A 466 6.94 -30.96 9.38
C ALA A 466 6.07 -30.98 10.66
N GLU A 467 4.78 -30.68 10.53
CA GLU A 467 3.83 -30.63 11.65
C GLU A 467 3.20 -32.00 11.99
N GLY A 468 3.37 -33.01 11.12
CA GLY A 468 2.77 -34.35 11.30
C GLY A 468 1.24 -34.38 11.17
N LYS A 469 0.63 -33.34 10.58
CA LYS A 469 -0.81 -33.20 10.33
C LYS A 469 -1.04 -32.37 9.06
N PRO A 470 -2.19 -32.47 8.38
CA PRO A 470 -2.49 -31.60 7.24
C PRO A 470 -2.43 -30.12 7.65
N VAL A 471 -1.68 -29.34 6.88
CA VAL A 471 -1.59 -27.88 6.95
C VAL A 471 -1.99 -27.33 5.59
N ARG A 472 -2.92 -26.37 5.56
CA ARG A 472 -3.33 -25.67 4.35
C ARG A 472 -3.08 -24.18 4.48
N ILE A 473 -2.78 -23.55 3.35
CA ILE A 473 -2.38 -22.14 3.33
C ILE A 473 -3.53 -21.24 3.82
N ASP A 474 -4.78 -21.64 3.59
CA ASP A 474 -5.94 -20.91 4.06
C ASP A 474 -6.21 -21.08 5.56
N ASP A 475 -5.70 -22.13 6.19
CA ASP A 475 -5.70 -22.25 7.65
C ASP A 475 -4.66 -21.30 8.29
N LEU A 476 -3.57 -20.99 7.57
CA LEU A 476 -2.54 -20.06 8.01
C LEU A 476 -2.94 -18.60 7.81
N TYR A 477 -3.68 -18.32 6.73
CA TYR A 477 -4.08 -16.97 6.32
C TYR A 477 -5.58 -16.90 5.98
N PRO A 478 -6.49 -17.19 6.94
CA PRO A 478 -7.92 -17.32 6.67
C PRO A 478 -8.57 -16.04 6.16
N GLU A 479 -8.13 -14.88 6.63
CA GLU A 479 -8.68 -13.58 6.23
C GLU A 479 -8.38 -13.21 4.78
N GLN A 480 -7.32 -13.80 4.20
CA GLN A 480 -6.85 -13.50 2.84
C GLN A 480 -7.68 -14.16 1.74
N PHE A 481 -8.29 -15.32 2.04
CA PHE A 481 -9.02 -16.12 1.04
C PHE A 481 -10.54 -16.03 1.20
N ILE A 482 -11.03 -14.98 1.86
CA ILE A 482 -12.45 -14.65 1.90
C ILE A 482 -12.82 -14.05 0.54
N GLU A 483 -13.70 -14.72 -0.21
CA GLU A 483 -14.26 -14.17 -1.45
C GLU A 483 -15.22 -13.03 -1.14
N ARG A 484 -14.99 -11.87 -1.74
CA ARG A 484 -15.77 -10.64 -1.50
C ARG A 484 -16.34 -10.02 -2.77
N MET A 485 -15.76 -10.31 -3.93
CA MET A 485 -16.26 -9.80 -5.21
C MET A 485 -17.47 -10.60 -5.69
N PHE A 486 -17.38 -11.92 -5.66
CA PHE A 486 -18.42 -12.79 -6.23
C PHE A 486 -19.20 -13.51 -5.14
N ILE A 487 -19.99 -12.73 -4.39
CA ILE A 487 -20.92 -13.22 -3.37
C ILE A 487 -22.35 -12.87 -3.75
N ASP A 488 -23.30 -13.72 -3.37
CA ASP A 488 -24.74 -13.46 -3.57
C ASP A 488 -25.26 -12.50 -2.49
N ASP A 489 -24.80 -11.26 -2.56
CA ASP A 489 -25.22 -10.15 -1.69
C ASP A 489 -25.81 -9.02 -2.55
N LYS A 490 -26.99 -8.53 -2.17
CA LYS A 490 -27.70 -7.47 -2.90
C LYS A 490 -27.02 -6.12 -2.77
N ASP A 491 -26.25 -5.90 -1.71
CA ASP A 491 -25.52 -4.66 -1.47
C ASP A 491 -24.16 -4.65 -2.20
N ASN A 492 -23.74 -5.80 -2.76
CA ASN A 492 -22.51 -5.92 -3.54
C ASN A 492 -22.73 -5.45 -5.00
N LYS A 493 -21.97 -4.45 -5.45
CA LYS A 493 -22.08 -3.93 -6.83
C LYS A 493 -21.65 -4.95 -7.90
N PHE A 494 -20.73 -5.86 -7.59
CA PHE A 494 -20.34 -6.96 -8.49
C PHE A 494 -21.47 -7.97 -8.69
N ALA A 495 -22.29 -8.24 -7.65
CA ALA A 495 -23.46 -9.11 -7.79
C ALA A 495 -24.47 -8.51 -8.80
N LYS A 496 -24.61 -7.18 -8.83
CA LYS A 496 -25.41 -6.49 -9.85
C LYS A 496 -24.82 -6.66 -11.25
N LEU A 497 -23.50 -6.56 -11.40
CA LEU A 497 -22.83 -6.76 -12.69
C LEU A 497 -23.02 -8.21 -13.20
N ILE A 498 -22.87 -9.20 -12.34
CA ILE A 498 -23.13 -10.63 -12.65
C ILE A 498 -24.59 -10.84 -13.05
N SER A 499 -25.53 -10.25 -12.32
CA SER A 499 -26.96 -10.31 -12.67
C SER A 499 -27.23 -9.69 -14.05
N ASN A 500 -26.56 -8.59 -14.38
CA ASN A 500 -26.64 -7.97 -15.70
C ASN A 500 -26.01 -8.87 -16.79
N THR A 501 -24.92 -9.59 -16.50
CA THR A 501 -24.34 -10.59 -17.42
C THR A 501 -25.33 -11.70 -17.79
N LYS A 502 -26.21 -12.11 -16.86
CA LYS A 502 -27.32 -13.03 -17.17
C LYS A 502 -28.31 -12.41 -18.17
N VAL A 503 -28.68 -11.15 -17.97
CA VAL A 503 -29.55 -10.42 -18.90
C VAL A 503 -28.89 -10.27 -20.27
N ALA A 504 -27.57 -10.01 -20.30
CA ALA A 504 -26.77 -9.97 -21.51
C ALA A 504 -26.86 -11.28 -22.29
N LEU A 505 -26.64 -12.43 -21.64
CA LEU A 505 -26.74 -13.74 -22.29
C LEU A 505 -28.10 -13.97 -22.96
N LEU A 506 -29.19 -13.70 -22.23
CA LEU A 506 -30.53 -13.88 -22.79
C LEU A 506 -30.78 -12.96 -23.98
N TYR A 507 -30.26 -11.73 -23.93
CA TYR A 507 -30.37 -10.80 -25.06
C TYR A 507 -29.51 -11.23 -26.26
N LEU A 508 -28.30 -11.71 -26.01
CA LEU A 508 -27.43 -12.27 -27.06
C LEU A 508 -28.12 -13.43 -27.77
N ILE A 509 -28.78 -14.33 -27.03
CA ILE A 509 -29.54 -15.44 -27.61
C ILE A 509 -30.64 -14.92 -28.55
N GLU A 510 -31.32 -13.82 -28.20
CA GLU A 510 -32.33 -13.18 -29.06
C GLU A 510 -31.71 -12.52 -30.32
N LEU A 511 -30.44 -12.09 -30.26
CA LEU A 511 -29.75 -11.39 -31.35
C LEU A 511 -29.17 -12.31 -32.43
N ILE A 512 -28.94 -13.60 -32.13
CA ILE A 512 -28.30 -14.57 -33.05
C ILE A 512 -29.15 -15.84 -33.25
N PRO A 513 -30.42 -15.73 -33.65
CA PRO A 513 -31.31 -16.89 -33.83
C PRO A 513 -30.75 -17.92 -34.83
N GLU A 514 -30.00 -17.46 -35.84
CA GLU A 514 -29.36 -18.32 -36.82
C GLU A 514 -28.34 -19.32 -36.23
N VAL A 515 -27.80 -19.00 -35.05
CA VAL A 515 -26.91 -19.89 -34.30
C VAL A 515 -27.71 -20.66 -33.25
N THR A 516 -28.55 -19.98 -32.47
CA THR A 516 -29.19 -20.57 -31.29
C THR A 516 -30.27 -21.58 -31.61
N ASP A 517 -31.01 -21.39 -32.70
CA ASP A 517 -32.12 -22.29 -33.09
C ASP A 517 -31.62 -23.69 -33.48
N THR A 518 -30.34 -23.83 -33.81
CA THR A 518 -29.72 -25.13 -34.17
C THR A 518 -29.65 -26.12 -33.00
N PHE A 519 -29.72 -25.64 -31.76
CA PHE A 519 -29.65 -26.46 -30.55
C PHE A 519 -30.99 -27.11 -30.16
N ASN A 520 -32.11 -26.73 -30.80
CA ASN A 520 -33.46 -27.23 -30.53
C ASN A 520 -33.89 -27.14 -29.05
N LEU A 521 -33.47 -26.09 -28.35
CA LEU A 521 -33.83 -25.82 -26.95
C LEU A 521 -34.99 -24.83 -26.87
N SER A 522 -35.95 -25.08 -25.97
CA SER A 522 -37.00 -24.11 -25.68
C SER A 522 -36.47 -22.95 -24.82
N GLN A 523 -37.14 -21.79 -24.92
CA GLN A 523 -36.81 -20.61 -24.10
C GLN A 523 -36.95 -20.87 -22.59
N GLU A 524 -37.87 -21.75 -22.19
CA GLU A 524 -38.03 -22.15 -20.79
C GLU A 524 -36.85 -23.00 -20.28
N GLU A 525 -36.37 -23.94 -21.10
CA GLU A 525 -35.20 -24.77 -20.77
C GLU A 525 -33.92 -23.94 -20.64
N ILE A 526 -33.71 -22.99 -21.57
CA ILE A 526 -32.58 -22.07 -21.53
C ILE A 526 -32.63 -21.24 -20.25
N ARG A 527 -33.75 -20.56 -19.98
CA ARG A 527 -33.90 -19.71 -18.79
C ARG A 527 -33.69 -20.49 -17.51
N ARG A 528 -34.35 -21.64 -17.34
CA ARG A 528 -34.22 -22.47 -16.15
C ARG A 528 -32.76 -22.89 -15.90
N THR A 529 -32.08 -23.39 -16.93
CA THR A 529 -30.71 -23.91 -16.76
C THR A 529 -29.70 -22.77 -16.54
N VAL A 530 -29.85 -21.65 -17.24
CA VAL A 530 -29.05 -20.45 -17.00
C VAL A 530 -29.22 -19.95 -15.57
N ASP A 531 -30.46 -19.89 -15.07
CA ASP A 531 -30.75 -19.50 -13.69
C ASP A 531 -30.01 -20.39 -12.69
N GLU A 532 -30.08 -21.72 -12.88
CA GLU A 532 -29.35 -22.70 -12.06
C GLU A 532 -27.82 -22.51 -12.14
N MET A 533 -27.27 -22.28 -13.34
CA MET A 533 -25.84 -22.06 -13.54
C MET A 533 -25.33 -20.83 -12.78
N PHE A 534 -26.04 -19.70 -12.86
CA PHE A 534 -25.67 -18.47 -12.15
C PHE A 534 -25.78 -18.62 -10.64
N GLN A 535 -26.83 -19.28 -10.14
CA GLN A 535 -27.01 -19.52 -8.70
C GLN A 535 -25.89 -20.40 -8.13
N ILE A 536 -25.56 -21.50 -8.82
CA ILE A 536 -24.56 -22.45 -8.34
C ILE A 536 -23.13 -21.89 -8.49
N MET A 537 -22.89 -20.98 -9.44
CA MET A 537 -21.58 -20.36 -9.69
C MET A 537 -20.96 -19.81 -8.40
N TYR A 538 -21.71 -19.03 -7.62
CA TYR A 538 -21.23 -18.44 -6.35
C TYR A 538 -20.66 -19.48 -5.39
N THR A 539 -21.26 -20.67 -5.32
CA THR A 539 -20.76 -21.74 -4.43
C THR A 539 -19.56 -22.50 -5.00
N LYS A 540 -19.44 -22.54 -6.33
CA LYS A 540 -18.38 -23.29 -7.04
C LYS A 540 -17.06 -22.54 -7.14
N ILE A 541 -17.08 -21.22 -6.93
CA ILE A 541 -15.89 -20.38 -6.87
C ILE A 541 -15.38 -20.15 -5.44
N LEU A 542 -15.84 -20.96 -4.49
CA LEU A 542 -15.35 -21.01 -3.11
C LEU A 542 -14.48 -22.26 -2.90
N LYS A 543 -13.80 -22.30 -1.75
CA LYS A 543 -13.05 -23.48 -1.29
C LYS A 543 -13.92 -24.73 -1.37
N SER A 544 -13.43 -25.77 -2.04
CA SER A 544 -14.11 -27.05 -2.09
C SER A 544 -13.75 -27.90 -0.87
N PRO A 545 -14.74 -28.53 -0.18
CA PRO A 545 -14.45 -29.53 0.84
C PRO A 545 -14.08 -30.90 0.23
N LYS A 546 -14.29 -31.10 -1.09
CA LYS A 546 -14.13 -32.38 -1.78
C LYS A 546 -12.85 -32.44 -2.61
N PHE A 547 -12.58 -31.39 -3.39
CA PHE A 547 -11.46 -31.37 -4.33
C PHE A 547 -10.24 -30.66 -3.72
N ARG A 548 -9.04 -31.05 -4.17
CA ARG A 548 -7.81 -30.39 -3.74
C ARG A 548 -7.84 -28.92 -4.17
N ASN A 549 -7.77 -28.02 -3.19
CA ASN A 549 -7.61 -26.58 -3.42
C ASN A 549 -6.13 -26.22 -3.49
N ALA A 550 -5.83 -25.17 -4.24
CA ALA A 550 -4.55 -24.47 -4.24
C ALA A 550 -4.81 -22.98 -4.48
N ILE A 551 -3.78 -22.14 -4.35
CA ILE A 551 -3.89 -20.75 -4.75
C ILE A 551 -3.84 -20.70 -6.28
N ILE A 552 -4.85 -20.06 -6.85
CA ILE A 552 -4.95 -19.74 -8.27
C ILE A 552 -4.74 -18.23 -8.45
N HIS A 553 -4.38 -17.80 -9.65
CA HIS A 553 -4.26 -16.37 -9.98
C HIS A 553 -5.62 -15.69 -10.02
N GLY A 554 -6.64 -16.37 -10.57
CA GLY A 554 -8.05 -16.00 -10.45
C GLY A 554 -8.53 -14.79 -11.26
N ASP A 555 -7.66 -14.17 -12.06
CA ASP A 555 -7.96 -13.03 -12.95
C ASP A 555 -7.26 -13.19 -14.32
N MET A 556 -7.54 -14.31 -15.00
CA MET A 556 -6.79 -14.74 -16.19
C MET A 556 -7.34 -14.17 -17.49
N HIS A 557 -7.13 -12.88 -17.72
CA HIS A 557 -7.36 -12.21 -19.02
C HIS A 557 -6.03 -11.77 -19.68
N LEU A 558 -6.05 -11.51 -20.99
CA LEU A 558 -4.84 -11.18 -21.77
C LEU A 558 -4.00 -10.01 -21.25
N GLY A 559 -4.60 -9.07 -20.50
CA GLY A 559 -3.88 -7.94 -19.92
C GLY A 559 -2.90 -8.33 -18.81
N ASN A 560 -3.14 -9.49 -18.20
CA ASN A 560 -2.35 -10.03 -17.08
C ASN A 560 -1.30 -11.06 -17.55
N MET A 561 -1.02 -11.07 -18.86
CA MET A 561 -0.11 -12.02 -19.50
C MET A 561 0.82 -11.26 -20.44
N MET A 562 2.12 -11.54 -20.35
CA MET A 562 3.11 -10.96 -21.27
C MET A 562 3.99 -12.06 -21.86
N PHE A 563 4.46 -11.85 -23.09
CA PHE A 563 5.16 -12.86 -23.88
C PHE A 563 6.44 -12.29 -24.47
N GLN A 564 7.50 -13.10 -24.51
CA GLN A 564 8.69 -12.85 -25.31
C GLN A 564 8.62 -13.64 -26.61
N HIS A 565 8.97 -13.00 -27.72
CA HIS A 565 9.02 -13.64 -29.03
C HIS A 565 10.44 -13.72 -29.57
N ASN A 566 10.76 -14.83 -30.25
CA ASN A 566 11.97 -14.91 -31.05
C ASN A 566 11.83 -14.12 -32.37
N LYS A 567 12.89 -14.11 -33.19
CA LYS A 567 12.91 -13.41 -34.48
C LYS A 567 11.90 -13.95 -35.51
N GLU A 568 11.39 -15.17 -35.33
CA GLU A 568 10.34 -15.76 -36.16
C GLU A 568 8.93 -15.48 -35.63
N GLY A 569 8.79 -14.75 -34.51
CA GLY A 569 7.50 -14.47 -33.86
C GLY A 569 6.96 -15.61 -33.00
N LEU A 570 7.78 -16.62 -32.68
CA LEU A 570 7.39 -17.71 -31.80
C LEU A 570 7.59 -17.34 -30.33
N ILE A 571 6.64 -17.76 -29.49
CA ILE A 571 6.71 -17.56 -28.04
C ILE A 571 7.88 -18.36 -27.47
N THR A 572 8.76 -17.65 -26.77
CA THR A 572 9.94 -18.22 -26.11
C THR A 572 9.76 -18.28 -24.60
N GLU A 573 9.21 -17.20 -24.02
CA GLU A 573 8.89 -17.11 -22.61
C GLU A 573 7.56 -16.40 -22.41
N SER A 574 6.95 -16.62 -21.24
CA SER A 574 5.75 -15.93 -20.80
C SER A 574 5.83 -15.64 -19.30
N ILE A 575 5.14 -14.60 -18.86
CA ILE A 575 5.06 -14.20 -17.46
C ILE A 575 3.64 -13.73 -17.12
N LEU A 576 3.26 -13.93 -15.86
CA LEU A 576 1.99 -13.50 -15.29
C LEU A 576 2.21 -12.24 -14.46
N VAL A 577 1.24 -11.33 -14.49
CA VAL A 577 1.25 -10.08 -13.73
C VAL A 577 -0.14 -9.85 -13.13
N ASP A 578 -0.24 -8.97 -12.14
CA ASP A 578 -1.51 -8.58 -11.50
C ASP A 578 -2.20 -9.70 -10.70
N PHE A 579 -1.62 -10.04 -9.54
CA PHE A 579 -2.12 -11.12 -8.66
C PHE A 579 -3.26 -10.67 -7.73
N GLN A 580 -4.06 -9.69 -8.13
CA GLN A 580 -5.16 -9.17 -7.29
C GLN A 580 -6.34 -10.15 -7.20
N GLY A 581 -6.58 -10.96 -8.24
CA GLY A 581 -7.72 -11.89 -8.28
C GLY A 581 -7.53 -13.21 -7.53
N MET A 582 -6.47 -13.37 -6.72
CA MET A 582 -6.12 -14.66 -6.14
C MET A 582 -7.26 -15.28 -5.32
N ARG A 583 -7.43 -16.59 -5.46
CA ARG A 583 -8.38 -17.40 -4.68
C ARG A 583 -7.75 -18.71 -4.25
N TYR A 584 -8.29 -19.30 -3.18
CA TYR A 584 -7.91 -20.65 -2.74
C TYR A 584 -9.04 -21.65 -3.03
N ILE A 585 -9.03 -22.23 -4.24
CA ILE A 585 -10.10 -23.08 -4.77
C ILE A 585 -9.51 -24.22 -5.64
N PRO A 586 -10.32 -25.16 -6.18
CA PRO A 586 -9.76 -26.22 -7.00
C PRO A 586 -9.14 -25.67 -8.30
N PRO A 587 -7.88 -26.03 -8.63
CA PRO A 587 -7.17 -25.52 -9.82
C PRO A 587 -7.89 -25.72 -11.15
N ALA A 588 -8.73 -26.76 -11.24
CA ALA A 588 -9.54 -27.04 -12.42
C ALA A 588 -10.45 -25.86 -12.83
N PHE A 589 -10.90 -25.02 -11.89
CA PHE A 589 -11.66 -23.83 -12.22
C PHE A 589 -10.85 -22.87 -13.10
N GLU A 590 -9.62 -22.56 -12.70
CA GLU A 590 -8.76 -21.62 -13.43
C GLU A 590 -8.38 -22.16 -14.82
N VAL A 591 -8.08 -23.46 -14.93
CA VAL A 591 -7.80 -24.11 -16.22
C VAL A 591 -8.97 -23.96 -17.17
N LEU A 592 -10.19 -24.26 -16.70
CA LEU A 592 -11.40 -24.12 -17.51
C LEU A 592 -11.63 -22.66 -17.90
N HIS A 593 -11.61 -21.75 -16.93
CA HIS A 593 -11.83 -20.33 -17.14
C HIS A 593 -10.81 -19.73 -18.12
N PHE A 594 -9.52 -20.01 -17.94
CA PHE A 594 -8.45 -19.48 -18.78
C PHE A 594 -8.58 -19.95 -20.23
N ILE A 595 -8.71 -21.27 -20.46
CA ILE A 595 -8.84 -21.83 -21.81
C ILE A 595 -10.06 -21.24 -22.51
N ASN A 596 -11.19 -21.19 -21.80
CA ASN A 596 -12.43 -20.66 -22.31
C ASN A 596 -12.32 -19.16 -22.68
N ALA A 597 -11.89 -18.31 -21.75
CA ALA A 597 -11.84 -16.87 -21.94
C ALA A 597 -10.80 -16.38 -22.97
N ASN A 598 -9.76 -17.18 -23.26
CA ASN A 598 -8.61 -16.74 -24.06
C ASN A 598 -8.41 -17.55 -25.35
N SER A 599 -9.39 -18.33 -25.79
CA SER A 599 -9.30 -19.07 -27.05
C SER A 599 -10.60 -18.98 -27.85
N THR A 600 -10.53 -19.30 -29.15
CA THR A 600 -11.74 -19.44 -29.98
C THR A 600 -12.36 -20.82 -29.77
N ARG A 601 -13.66 -20.96 -30.05
CA ARG A 601 -14.36 -22.25 -29.99
C ARG A 601 -13.68 -23.33 -30.83
N ASN A 602 -13.21 -22.98 -32.03
CA ASN A 602 -12.46 -23.91 -32.90
C ASN A 602 -11.15 -24.41 -32.25
N THR A 603 -10.42 -23.54 -31.56
CA THR A 603 -9.21 -23.94 -30.81
C THR A 603 -9.58 -24.86 -29.65
N ARG A 604 -10.65 -24.59 -28.91
CA ARG A 604 -11.13 -25.45 -27.81
C ARG A 604 -11.51 -26.83 -28.29
N LEU A 605 -12.31 -26.92 -29.35
CA LEU A 605 -12.73 -28.21 -29.94
C LEU A 605 -11.54 -29.07 -30.38
N LYS A 606 -10.42 -28.43 -30.79
CA LYS A 606 -9.23 -29.14 -31.27
C LYS A 606 -8.24 -29.52 -30.17
N TYR A 607 -8.05 -28.65 -29.17
CA TYR A 607 -6.89 -28.76 -28.26
C TYR A 607 -7.24 -28.77 -26.76
N LYS A 608 -8.49 -28.54 -26.34
CA LYS A 608 -8.84 -28.39 -24.92
C LYS A 608 -8.39 -29.56 -24.06
N ASP A 609 -8.70 -30.79 -24.47
CA ASP A 609 -8.34 -31.99 -23.70
C ASP A 609 -6.82 -32.16 -23.59
N GLN A 610 -6.09 -31.87 -24.68
CA GLN A 610 -4.63 -31.89 -24.68
C GLN A 610 -4.04 -30.83 -23.74
N LEU A 611 -4.58 -29.60 -23.76
CA LEU A 611 -4.13 -28.51 -22.89
C LEU A 611 -4.36 -28.82 -21.40
N ILE A 612 -5.50 -29.42 -21.07
CA ILE A 612 -5.82 -29.89 -19.71
C ILE A 612 -4.84 -30.98 -19.27
N GLU A 613 -4.54 -31.92 -20.15
CA GLU A 613 -3.60 -33.00 -19.87
C GLU A 613 -2.18 -32.45 -19.62
N GLU A 614 -1.69 -31.59 -20.51
CA GLU A 614 -0.37 -30.96 -20.39
C GLU A 614 -0.26 -30.11 -19.11
N TYR A 615 -1.34 -29.45 -18.68
CA TYR A 615 -1.38 -28.77 -17.39
C TYR A 615 -1.20 -29.74 -16.22
N TYR A 616 -1.98 -30.83 -16.19
CA TYR A 616 -1.91 -31.82 -15.12
C TYR A 616 -0.52 -32.47 -15.05
N GLU A 617 0.02 -32.89 -16.19
CA GLU A 617 1.34 -33.49 -16.30
C GLU A 617 2.44 -32.55 -15.77
N ASN A 618 2.33 -31.25 -16.02
CA ASN A 618 3.26 -30.27 -15.48
C ASN A 618 3.18 -30.17 -13.95
N VAL A 619 1.97 -30.08 -13.37
CA VAL A 619 1.80 -30.07 -11.91
C VAL A 619 2.37 -31.34 -11.28
N ALA A 620 2.02 -32.50 -11.83
CA ALA A 620 2.51 -33.80 -11.37
C ALA A 620 4.04 -33.90 -11.46
N ARG A 621 4.62 -33.46 -12.57
CA ARG A 621 6.08 -33.40 -12.74
C ARG A 621 6.73 -32.54 -11.68
N TYR A 622 6.23 -31.32 -11.43
CA TYR A 622 6.81 -30.45 -10.40
C TYR A 622 6.68 -31.06 -9.00
N LEU A 623 5.54 -31.64 -8.63
CA LEU A 623 5.39 -32.35 -7.35
C LEU A 623 6.45 -33.46 -7.19
N ALA A 624 6.62 -34.30 -8.21
CA ALA A 624 7.61 -35.38 -8.21
C ALA A 624 9.04 -34.86 -8.11
N GLU A 625 9.40 -33.82 -8.87
CA GLU A 625 10.72 -33.19 -8.83
C GLU A 625 11.07 -32.59 -7.46
N PHE A 626 10.08 -32.27 -6.63
CA PHE A 626 10.25 -31.78 -5.25
C PHE A 626 9.95 -32.84 -4.18
N GLY A 627 9.90 -34.12 -4.56
CA GLY A 627 9.83 -35.25 -3.61
C GLY A 627 8.44 -35.51 -3.03
N HIS A 628 7.39 -35.20 -3.80
CA HIS A 628 5.99 -35.49 -3.46
C HIS A 628 5.38 -36.42 -4.50
N ASP A 629 4.56 -37.38 -4.06
CA ASP A 629 3.82 -38.26 -4.98
C ASP A 629 2.60 -37.51 -5.55
N PRO A 630 2.53 -37.30 -6.87
CA PRO A 630 1.38 -36.62 -7.49
C PRO A 630 0.05 -37.31 -7.23
N GLU A 631 0.00 -38.65 -7.16
CA GLU A 631 -1.27 -39.37 -6.96
C GLU A 631 -1.76 -39.30 -5.51
N GLU A 632 -0.89 -38.97 -4.56
CA GLU A 632 -1.29 -38.68 -3.18
C GLU A 632 -1.74 -37.22 -3.01
N VAL A 633 -1.02 -36.27 -3.63
CA VAL A 633 -1.22 -34.83 -3.40
C VAL A 633 -2.27 -34.22 -4.33
N PHE A 634 -2.25 -34.60 -5.60
CA PHE A 634 -3.13 -34.09 -6.65
C PHE A 634 -3.60 -35.22 -7.59
N PRO A 635 -4.46 -36.14 -7.09
CA PRO A 635 -4.83 -37.34 -7.82
C PRO A 635 -5.52 -37.03 -9.15
N ARG A 636 -5.16 -37.76 -10.21
CA ARG A 636 -5.67 -37.52 -11.58
C ARG A 636 -7.19 -37.65 -11.67
N GLU A 637 -7.73 -38.66 -11.02
CA GLU A 637 -9.17 -38.93 -11.03
C GLU A 637 -9.95 -37.79 -10.34
N SER A 638 -9.43 -37.29 -9.21
CA SER A 638 -10.02 -36.17 -8.47
C SER A 638 -9.98 -34.88 -9.31
N PHE A 639 -8.86 -34.59 -9.97
CA PHE A 639 -8.75 -33.46 -10.90
C PHE A 639 -9.78 -33.57 -12.05
N SER A 640 -9.87 -34.76 -12.67
CA SER A 640 -10.82 -35.03 -13.75
C SER A 640 -12.28 -34.85 -13.33
N GLU A 641 -12.63 -35.31 -12.11
CA GLU A 641 -13.97 -35.11 -11.55
C GLU A 641 -14.24 -33.62 -11.26
N SER A 642 -13.24 -32.89 -10.76
CA SER A 642 -13.37 -31.47 -10.47
C SER A 642 -13.63 -30.63 -11.74
N LEU A 643 -13.03 -30.99 -12.89
CA LEU A 643 -13.31 -30.35 -14.17
C LEU A 643 -14.79 -30.48 -14.56
N LYS A 644 -15.38 -31.67 -14.40
CA LYS A 644 -16.80 -31.90 -14.66
C LYS A 644 -17.67 -31.08 -13.69
N TYR A 645 -17.31 -31.10 -12.41
CA TYR A 645 -18.02 -30.34 -11.38
C TYR A 645 -17.99 -28.83 -11.66
N LEU A 646 -16.88 -28.28 -12.14
CA LEU A 646 -16.67 -26.83 -12.29
C LEU A 646 -17.04 -26.29 -13.69
N ARG A 647 -17.36 -27.16 -14.66
CA ARG A 647 -17.67 -26.78 -16.05
C ARG A 647 -18.67 -25.62 -16.15
N SER A 648 -19.78 -25.70 -15.41
CA SER A 648 -20.82 -24.65 -15.44
C SER A 648 -20.31 -23.30 -14.94
N ALA A 649 -19.53 -23.29 -13.85
CA ALA A 649 -18.98 -22.06 -13.28
C ALA A 649 -17.93 -21.43 -14.20
N GLY A 650 -17.09 -22.27 -14.84
CA GLY A 650 -16.13 -21.81 -15.85
C GLY A 650 -16.80 -21.10 -17.03
N LEU A 651 -17.94 -21.61 -17.52
CA LEU A 651 -18.71 -20.98 -18.60
C LEU A 651 -19.35 -19.65 -18.19
N ILE A 652 -19.91 -19.55 -16.97
CA ILE A 652 -20.46 -18.29 -16.47
C ILE A 652 -19.38 -17.23 -16.30
N MET A 653 -18.21 -17.63 -15.81
CA MET A 653 -17.07 -16.72 -15.63
C MET A 653 -16.44 -16.33 -16.97
N GLU A 654 -16.39 -17.23 -17.94
CA GLU A 654 -16.05 -16.89 -19.33
C GLU A 654 -17.01 -15.84 -19.90
N LEU A 655 -18.32 -15.98 -19.70
CA LEU A 655 -19.30 -15.00 -20.16
C LEU A 655 -19.10 -13.64 -19.48
N PHE A 656 -18.87 -13.62 -18.16
CA PHE A 656 -18.60 -12.39 -17.41
C PHE A 656 -17.36 -11.66 -17.94
N TYR A 657 -16.24 -12.37 -18.10
CA TYR A 657 -15.02 -11.79 -18.65
C TYR A 657 -15.13 -11.48 -20.14
N GLY A 658 -15.85 -12.29 -20.92
CA GLY A 658 -16.05 -12.10 -22.35
C GLY A 658 -16.77 -10.79 -22.63
N TYR A 659 -17.84 -10.54 -21.88
CA TYR A 659 -18.60 -9.29 -21.93
C TYR A 659 -17.71 -8.05 -21.68
N LEU A 660 -16.75 -8.14 -20.78
CA LEU A 660 -15.89 -7.01 -20.41
C LEU A 660 -14.63 -6.88 -21.27
N MET A 661 -13.91 -7.98 -21.45
CA MET A 661 -12.54 -7.99 -21.95
C MET A 661 -12.44 -8.18 -23.46
N LYS A 662 -13.51 -8.62 -24.14
CA LYS A 662 -13.54 -8.72 -25.61
C LYS A 662 -13.98 -7.44 -26.30
N MET A 663 -14.48 -6.46 -25.54
CA MET A 663 -14.77 -5.13 -26.08
C MET A 663 -13.50 -4.52 -26.67
N ASP A 664 -13.66 -3.67 -27.69
CA ASP A 664 -12.55 -2.84 -28.16
C ASP A 664 -11.93 -2.06 -26.99
N PRO A 665 -10.59 -2.07 -26.82
CA PRO A 665 -9.94 -1.43 -25.68
C PRO A 665 -10.28 0.06 -25.53
N GLU A 666 -10.43 0.81 -26.62
CA GLU A 666 -10.72 2.25 -26.56
C GLU A 666 -12.17 2.47 -26.07
N LYS A 667 -13.13 1.71 -26.61
CA LYS A 667 -14.52 1.74 -26.13
C LYS A 667 -14.64 1.31 -24.67
N ARG A 668 -13.88 0.29 -24.27
CA ARG A 668 -13.85 -0.19 -22.88
C ARG A 668 -13.33 0.90 -21.94
N GLU A 669 -12.24 1.57 -22.27
CA GLU A 669 -11.72 2.69 -21.47
C GLU A 669 -12.72 3.85 -21.40
N GLU A 670 -13.34 4.20 -22.53
CA GLU A 670 -14.38 5.24 -22.61
C GLU A 670 -15.53 4.97 -21.63
N VAL A 671 -15.94 3.70 -21.48
CA VAL A 671 -17.04 3.31 -20.58
C VAL A 671 -16.56 3.13 -19.13
N PHE A 672 -15.40 2.52 -18.91
CA PHE A 672 -14.95 2.09 -17.57
C PHE A 672 -14.31 3.19 -16.75
N LEU A 673 -13.68 4.17 -17.41
CA LEU A 673 -13.00 5.28 -16.75
C LEU A 673 -13.90 6.50 -16.55
N ASP A 674 -15.16 6.42 -16.99
CA ASP A 674 -16.19 7.46 -16.84
C ASP A 674 -17.34 6.93 -15.95
N GLN A 675 -17.56 7.59 -14.81
CA GLN A 675 -18.54 7.17 -13.82
C GLN A 675 -19.98 7.14 -14.37
N GLU A 676 -20.35 8.13 -15.19
CA GLU A 676 -21.71 8.26 -15.73
C GLU A 676 -21.96 7.18 -16.80
N LYS A 677 -21.00 6.98 -17.71
CA LYS A 677 -21.08 5.94 -18.74
C LYS A 677 -21.05 4.55 -18.15
N PHE A 678 -20.18 4.29 -17.17
CA PHE A 678 -20.16 2.99 -16.49
C PHE A 678 -21.51 2.68 -15.85
N THR A 679 -22.09 3.64 -15.14
CA THR A 679 -23.41 3.47 -14.50
C THR A 679 -24.49 3.20 -15.55
N TYR A 680 -24.55 4.03 -16.59
CA TYR A 680 -25.55 3.89 -17.65
C TYR A 680 -25.47 2.53 -18.36
N TYR A 681 -24.27 2.15 -18.85
CA TYR A 681 -24.08 0.96 -19.68
C TYR A 681 -23.99 -0.34 -18.87
N CYS A 682 -23.17 -0.38 -17.81
CA CYS A 682 -22.85 -1.62 -17.10
C CYS A 682 -23.84 -1.94 -15.97
N ILE A 683 -24.46 -0.92 -15.36
CA ILE A 683 -25.35 -1.11 -14.20
C ILE A 683 -26.82 -1.03 -14.58
N GLU A 684 -27.20 -0.06 -15.41
CA GLU A 684 -28.61 0.23 -15.72
C GLU A 684 -29.08 -0.37 -17.06
N ASN A 685 -28.28 -0.29 -18.12
CA ASN A 685 -28.70 -0.55 -19.50
C ASN A 685 -27.76 -1.49 -20.27
N ILE A 686 -27.57 -2.70 -19.74
CA ILE A 686 -26.69 -3.74 -20.32
C ILE A 686 -26.92 -4.02 -21.81
N LYS A 687 -28.18 -3.99 -22.27
CA LYS A 687 -28.53 -4.21 -23.69
C LYS A 687 -27.99 -3.10 -24.58
N ALA A 688 -28.05 -1.85 -24.12
CA ALA A 688 -27.52 -0.71 -24.85
C ALA A 688 -25.99 -0.79 -24.98
N LEU A 689 -25.29 -1.39 -24.01
CA LEU A 689 -23.86 -1.63 -24.18
C LEU A 689 -23.61 -2.66 -25.26
N ILE A 690 -24.32 -3.79 -25.23
CA ILE A 690 -24.21 -4.83 -26.25
C ILE A 690 -24.42 -4.22 -27.62
N ASP A 691 -25.50 -3.48 -27.84
CA ASP A 691 -25.78 -2.80 -29.12
C ASP A 691 -24.63 -1.88 -29.56
N TYR A 692 -24.05 -1.14 -28.62
CA TYR A 692 -22.93 -0.23 -28.88
C TYR A 692 -21.63 -0.93 -29.30
N VAL A 693 -21.37 -2.14 -28.80
CA VAL A 693 -20.16 -2.91 -29.14
C VAL A 693 -20.40 -4.02 -30.18
N TRP A 694 -21.65 -4.33 -30.53
CA TRP A 694 -22.03 -5.45 -31.41
C TRP A 694 -21.52 -5.32 -32.86
N GLU A 695 -21.29 -4.09 -33.31
CA GLU A 695 -20.73 -3.81 -34.64
C GLU A 695 -19.29 -4.31 -34.80
N ASP A 696 -18.57 -4.54 -33.68
CA ASP A 696 -17.23 -5.12 -33.70
C ASP A 696 -17.30 -6.63 -33.99
N ASP A 697 -16.79 -7.04 -35.15
CA ASP A 697 -16.78 -8.44 -35.60
C ASP A 697 -16.04 -9.37 -34.63
N ASN A 698 -14.97 -8.90 -33.99
CA ASN A 698 -14.21 -9.66 -33.02
C ASN A 698 -15.03 -9.87 -31.74
N TYR A 699 -15.68 -8.83 -31.22
CA TYR A 699 -16.58 -8.96 -30.08
C TYR A 699 -17.74 -9.91 -30.41
N ARG A 700 -18.42 -9.69 -31.53
CA ARG A 700 -19.56 -10.50 -31.98
C ARG A 700 -19.20 -11.98 -32.11
N THR A 701 -18.07 -12.29 -32.75
CA THR A 701 -17.60 -13.68 -32.92
C THR A 701 -17.32 -14.35 -31.58
N ASN A 702 -16.63 -13.66 -30.66
CA ASN A 702 -16.35 -14.21 -29.33
C ASN A 702 -17.65 -14.45 -28.53
N MET A 703 -18.62 -13.54 -28.63
CA MET A 703 -19.90 -13.71 -27.95
C MET A 703 -20.73 -14.85 -28.54
N GLN A 704 -20.72 -15.02 -29.86
CA GLN A 704 -21.33 -16.17 -30.52
C GLN A 704 -20.70 -17.50 -30.07
N ASP A 705 -19.37 -17.56 -29.95
CA ASP A 705 -18.66 -18.73 -29.44
C ASP A 705 -19.08 -19.06 -28.00
N ILE A 706 -19.14 -18.07 -27.12
CA ILE A 706 -19.54 -18.23 -25.71
C ILE A 706 -20.99 -18.71 -25.60
N VAL A 707 -21.91 -18.12 -26.36
CA VAL A 707 -23.32 -18.54 -26.37
C VAL A 707 -23.44 -19.99 -26.83
N GLN A 708 -22.71 -20.40 -27.88
CA GLN A 708 -22.72 -21.78 -28.35
C GLN A 708 -22.20 -22.77 -27.30
N ASP A 709 -21.09 -22.45 -26.61
CA ASP A 709 -20.55 -23.30 -25.54
C ASP A 709 -21.56 -23.48 -24.39
N ILE A 710 -22.31 -22.43 -24.04
CA ILE A 710 -23.36 -22.50 -23.02
C ILE A 710 -24.55 -23.33 -23.49
N LEU A 711 -25.04 -23.12 -24.72
CA LEU A 711 -26.17 -23.89 -25.26
C LEU A 711 -25.82 -25.37 -25.41
N GLU A 712 -24.60 -25.69 -25.85
CA GLU A 712 -24.08 -27.06 -25.90
C GLU A 712 -24.07 -27.71 -24.51
N TYR A 713 -23.61 -26.98 -23.48
CA TYR A 713 -23.69 -27.47 -22.11
C TYR A 713 -25.13 -27.77 -21.67
N ILE A 714 -26.10 -26.90 -22.02
CA ILE A 714 -27.51 -27.12 -21.69
C ILE A 714 -28.05 -28.38 -22.40
N THR A 715 -27.70 -28.57 -23.68
CA THR A 715 -28.05 -29.78 -24.42
C THR A 715 -27.46 -31.04 -23.78
N ASP A 716 -26.20 -31.00 -23.35
CA ASP A 716 -25.52 -32.12 -22.68
C ASP A 716 -26.18 -32.50 -21.34
N GLN A 717 -26.80 -31.55 -20.62
CA GLN A 717 -27.50 -31.83 -19.35
C GLN A 717 -28.89 -32.45 -19.54
N ASN A 718 -29.48 -32.29 -20.72
CA ASN A 718 -30.81 -32.79 -21.05
C ASN A 718 -30.79 -34.20 -21.71
N GLN A 719 -29.60 -34.72 -22.01
CA GLN A 719 -29.36 -36.09 -22.51
C GLN A 719 -29.01 -37.02 -21.34
#